data_AF-A0A966CY30-F1
#
_entry.id   AF-A0A966CY30-F1
#
_cell.length_a   1.000
_cell.length_b   1.000
_cell.length_c   1.000
_cell.angle_alpha   90.00
_cell.angle_beta   90.00
_cell.angle_gamma   90.00
#
_symmetry.space_group_name_H-M   'P 1'
#
loop_
_entity.id
_entity.type
_entity.pdbx_description
1 polymer ?
#
loop_
_entity_poly.entity_id
_entity_poly.type
_entity_poly.pdbx_seq_one_letter_code
_entity_poly.pdbx_strand_id
1 'polypeptide(L)'
;MNRRLNQLRTVLLLIGSLFVLMSCDGGDGSGDGDKQAIVTGPEVSVLQTTVSSQGGNLAIAGTGTPLDGGDLNVSFGAFPNGASVSVKYAEIVSHDLGPKVDPVMGVIRIKVGEGYGEEINILKIPVSAGAGRYVMGFYVDESTGELSAVPSVYENGYVHLLASRFGTGGASSTRTRTQSLWESASILISSFDVNVMLSMDADSGFRPAVDDWEFPNRGAYNAPGGICTGISMTAMYYFTTQKSSRGPLYGKYDRLENLWEDNPQGYRWSAQAQEDYKRFNSSKYFYEHFLMFSDSDLAQYIVLANAIHVTGQPQSVGIFAQNGLGHALVAYRAHNRKISVADSNWPADTGRTITLKADNTFEAYEGAAEQGGQTFPFPYIYFCAKDADLDWRLLDVGWREFQAGTAGTAIMPPYRLSVDGSEIEDTYSSGTSPVRLGIESAQAGGENLGFHVYDSEGTFLTSGYGADLNLEEGTNVFGVYVLGQVALSGTWEYVDFRWIEIEYQGSGQHSYAKTFDVSLDGYDCLFNGRIRVSVETDFPFTVHEVQTINPTLNFVFTLPEGKTKGTARIRYHVGELSFDYKFDPELIDIVGTYISDHSVFPARASDREMSEFLDVEHAVECTTAGQFYTGLNVTMVGTYRYKSGGQNEQSCSKRGTVAMLYFTPE
;
A
#
# COMPACT_ATOMS: atom_id res chain seq x y z
N MET A 1 48.04 -47.76 -5.10
CA MET A 1 47.40 -47.12 -3.93
C MET A 1 46.14 -46.29 -4.26
N ASN A 2 45.61 -46.30 -5.49
CA ASN A 2 44.37 -45.55 -5.85
C ASN A 2 43.19 -46.41 -6.33
N ARG A 3 43.18 -47.72 -6.02
CA ARG A 3 42.04 -48.63 -6.33
C ARG A 3 41.35 -49.24 -5.10
N ARG A 4 41.83 -48.94 -3.89
CA ARG A 4 41.26 -49.44 -2.62
C ARG A 4 40.42 -48.42 -1.83
N LEU A 5 40.30 -47.17 -2.29
CA LEU A 5 39.41 -46.17 -1.67
C LEU A 5 37.99 -46.13 -2.27
N ASN A 6 37.76 -46.68 -3.47
CA ASN A 6 36.43 -46.63 -4.11
C ASN A 6 35.55 -47.86 -3.86
N GLN A 7 36.05 -48.90 -3.18
CA GLN A 7 35.22 -50.05 -2.77
C GLN A 7 34.72 -49.98 -1.32
N LEU A 8 35.17 -49.00 -0.52
CA LEU A 8 34.64 -48.77 0.84
C LEU A 8 33.43 -47.82 0.87
N ARG A 9 33.18 -47.03 -0.19
CA ARG A 9 32.02 -46.12 -0.26
C ARG A 9 30.73 -46.80 -0.74
N THR A 10 30.83 -47.91 -1.48
CA THR A 10 29.67 -48.64 -2.00
C THR A 10 29.08 -49.66 -1.00
N VAL A 11 29.85 -50.08 0.01
CA VAL A 11 29.40 -51.01 1.05
C VAL A 11 28.76 -50.29 2.26
N LEU A 12 29.06 -49.00 2.46
CA LEU A 12 28.44 -48.17 3.50
C LEU A 12 27.09 -47.54 3.09
N LEU A 13 26.72 -47.59 1.81
CA LEU A 13 25.41 -47.13 1.30
C LEU A 13 24.38 -48.25 1.14
N LEU A 14 24.75 -49.51 1.36
CA LEU A 14 23.87 -50.69 1.22
C LEU A 14 23.57 -51.40 2.55
N ILE A 15 24.12 -50.91 3.68
CA ILE A 15 23.84 -51.37 5.05
C ILE A 15 22.94 -50.38 5.81
N GLY A 16 22.66 -49.20 5.24
CA GLY A 16 21.69 -48.23 5.78
C GLY A 16 20.24 -48.45 5.36
N SER A 17 19.94 -49.53 4.63
CA SER A 17 18.62 -49.77 4.00
C SER A 17 17.91 -51.03 4.51
N LEU A 18 18.42 -51.66 5.57
CA LEU A 18 17.85 -52.90 6.10
C LEU A 18 18.05 -52.91 7.63
N PHE A 19 17.02 -52.48 8.36
CA PHE A 19 16.75 -52.62 9.82
C PHE A 19 16.21 -51.30 10.43
N VAL A 20 14.93 -50.99 10.19
CA VAL A 20 13.99 -50.54 11.24
C VAL A 20 12.58 -50.98 10.82
N LEU A 21 12.23 -52.23 11.13
CA LEU A 21 10.86 -52.62 11.46
C LEU A 21 10.93 -53.11 12.91
N MET A 22 9.92 -52.71 13.70
CA MET A 22 9.70 -52.94 15.13
C MET A 22 10.27 -51.88 16.08
N SER A 23 9.50 -50.79 16.23
CA SER A 23 9.28 -50.19 17.55
C SER A 23 7.78 -49.93 17.69
N CYS A 24 7.08 -50.83 18.38
CA CYS A 24 5.87 -50.47 19.12
C CYS A 24 6.36 -50.02 20.48
N ASP A 25 6.39 -48.71 20.72
CA ASP A 25 6.33 -48.20 22.08
C ASP A 25 5.53 -46.90 22.08
N GLY A 26 4.58 -46.83 23.00
CA GLY A 26 3.55 -45.81 23.07
C GLY A 26 4.13 -44.43 23.30
N GLY A 27 3.99 -43.56 22.31
CA GLY A 27 4.08 -42.12 22.49
C GLY A 27 2.80 -41.52 21.93
N ASP A 28 2.10 -40.75 22.75
CA ASP A 28 0.95 -39.93 22.37
C ASP A 28 1.34 -38.99 21.22
N GLY A 29 1.17 -39.49 20.00
CA GLY A 29 1.36 -38.73 18.79
C GLY A 29 0.15 -37.83 18.57
N SER A 30 0.28 -36.56 18.91
CA SER A 30 -0.47 -35.48 18.25
C SER A 30 0.01 -35.36 16.80
N GLY A 31 -0.28 -36.39 16.01
CA GLY A 31 -0.09 -36.41 14.57
C GLY A 31 -1.28 -35.72 13.94
N ASP A 32 -1.26 -34.39 13.93
CA ASP A 32 -2.11 -33.59 13.04
C ASP A 32 -1.49 -33.72 11.64
N GLY A 33 -1.67 -34.89 11.01
CA GLY A 33 -1.32 -35.06 9.62
C GLY A 33 -2.23 -34.14 8.82
N ASP A 34 -1.65 -33.17 8.12
CA ASP A 34 -2.36 -32.16 7.31
C ASP A 34 -3.59 -32.79 6.64
N LYS A 35 -4.75 -32.56 7.24
CA LYS A 35 -6.00 -33.11 6.76
C LYS A 35 -6.35 -32.35 5.49
N GLN A 36 -6.12 -32.97 4.34
CA GLN A 36 -6.52 -32.39 3.05
C GLN A 36 -8.04 -32.22 3.00
N ALA A 37 -8.50 -31.03 2.61
CA ALA A 37 -9.93 -30.75 2.45
C ALA A 37 -10.55 -31.52 1.28
N ILE A 38 -9.76 -31.87 0.26
CA ILE A 38 -10.18 -32.72 -0.86
C ILE A 38 -9.20 -33.87 -1.02
N VAL A 39 -9.73 -35.09 -1.07
CA VAL A 39 -8.98 -36.30 -1.42
C VAL A 39 -9.45 -36.75 -2.80
N THR A 40 -8.53 -36.83 -3.76
CA THR A 40 -8.83 -37.27 -5.11
C THR A 40 -8.29 -38.67 -5.42
N GLY A 41 -8.89 -39.31 -6.42
CA GLY A 41 -8.35 -40.51 -7.05
C GLY A 41 -7.14 -40.22 -7.94
N PRO A 42 -6.69 -41.21 -8.74
CA PRO A 42 -5.61 -41.02 -9.70
C PRO A 42 -5.93 -39.92 -10.71
N GLU A 43 -4.91 -39.14 -11.06
CA GLU A 43 -5.03 -38.08 -12.05
C GLU A 43 -4.95 -38.63 -13.48
N VAL A 44 -5.82 -38.12 -14.34
CA VAL A 44 -5.84 -38.39 -15.78
C VAL A 44 -5.44 -37.11 -16.52
N SER A 45 -4.44 -37.20 -17.39
CA SER A 45 -4.08 -36.10 -18.30
C SER A 45 -5.11 -36.01 -19.41
N VAL A 46 -5.77 -34.86 -19.53
CA VAL A 46 -6.88 -34.62 -20.46
C VAL A 46 -6.42 -33.83 -21.68
N LEU A 47 -5.57 -32.82 -21.47
CA LEU A 47 -4.99 -31.99 -22.53
C LEU A 47 -3.57 -31.59 -22.14
N GLN A 48 -2.62 -31.71 -23.07
CA GLN A 48 -1.26 -31.17 -22.90
C GLN A 48 -0.78 -30.67 -24.25
N THR A 49 -0.66 -29.35 -24.41
CA THR A 49 -0.29 -28.73 -25.69
C THR A 49 0.35 -27.36 -25.48
N THR A 50 0.67 -26.68 -26.58
CA THR A 50 1.09 -25.28 -26.60
C THR A 50 0.23 -24.50 -27.59
N VAL A 51 -0.09 -23.25 -27.26
CA VAL A 51 -0.74 -22.29 -28.15
C VAL A 51 0.23 -21.16 -28.47
N SER A 52 0.13 -20.61 -29.68
CA SER A 52 0.89 -19.42 -30.06
C SER A 52 0.21 -18.15 -29.50
N SER A 53 0.79 -16.98 -29.78
CA SER A 53 0.18 -15.70 -29.42
C SER A 53 -1.14 -15.40 -30.12
N GLN A 54 -1.48 -16.18 -31.15
CA GLN A 54 -2.77 -16.10 -31.83
C GLN A 54 -3.91 -16.75 -31.01
N GLY A 55 -3.60 -17.40 -29.89
CA GLY A 55 -4.57 -18.18 -29.12
C GLY A 55 -5.00 -19.44 -29.87
N GLY A 56 -6.19 -19.93 -29.56
CA GLY A 56 -6.81 -21.07 -30.23
C GLY A 56 -7.93 -21.71 -29.44
N ASN A 57 -8.78 -22.48 -30.13
CA ASN A 57 -9.78 -23.32 -29.50
C ASN A 57 -9.27 -24.77 -29.41
N LEU A 58 -9.15 -25.29 -28.19
CA LEU A 58 -8.58 -26.60 -27.88
C LEU A 58 -9.71 -27.55 -27.44
N ALA A 59 -10.12 -28.43 -28.35
CA ALA A 59 -11.15 -29.43 -28.05
C ALA A 59 -10.64 -30.48 -27.05
N ILE A 60 -11.49 -30.86 -26.10
CA ILE A 60 -11.26 -31.95 -25.15
C ILE A 60 -12.10 -33.15 -25.62
N ALA A 61 -11.43 -34.19 -26.13
CA ALA A 61 -12.12 -35.37 -26.65
C ALA A 61 -11.26 -36.64 -26.56
N GLY A 62 -11.93 -37.79 -26.42
CA GLY A 62 -11.29 -39.11 -26.42
C GLY A 62 -10.45 -39.39 -25.17
N THR A 63 -10.70 -38.67 -24.08
CA THR A 63 -9.97 -38.79 -22.81
C THR A 63 -10.54 -39.86 -21.91
N GLY A 64 -11.79 -40.28 -22.12
CA GLY A 64 -12.50 -41.21 -21.24
C GLY A 64 -12.90 -40.59 -19.91
N THR A 65 -12.85 -39.26 -19.80
CA THR A 65 -13.24 -38.50 -18.60
C THR A 65 -14.56 -37.76 -18.84
N PRO A 66 -15.24 -37.29 -17.78
CA PRO A 66 -16.42 -36.43 -17.92
C PRO A 66 -16.18 -35.09 -18.65
N LEU A 67 -14.92 -34.73 -18.92
CA LEU A 67 -14.58 -33.53 -19.69
C LEU A 67 -14.70 -33.72 -21.20
N ASP A 68 -14.90 -34.96 -21.70
CA ASP A 68 -15.06 -35.23 -23.13
C ASP A 68 -16.26 -34.46 -23.72
N GLY A 69 -16.00 -33.69 -24.78
CA GLY A 69 -16.96 -32.77 -25.41
C GLY A 69 -16.81 -31.31 -24.96
N GLY A 70 -15.93 -31.03 -24.00
CA GLY A 70 -15.55 -29.67 -23.59
C GLY A 70 -14.55 -29.01 -24.53
N ASP A 71 -14.28 -27.74 -24.27
CA ASP A 71 -13.25 -26.98 -24.98
C ASP A 71 -12.59 -25.91 -24.10
N LEU A 72 -11.35 -25.59 -24.41
CA LEU A 72 -10.62 -24.46 -23.85
C LEU A 72 -10.32 -23.47 -24.98
N ASN A 73 -10.97 -22.32 -24.93
CA ASN A 73 -10.65 -21.18 -25.78
C ASN A 73 -9.58 -20.32 -25.10
N VAL A 74 -8.38 -20.30 -25.69
CA VAL A 74 -7.34 -19.34 -25.36
C VAL A 74 -7.47 -18.15 -26.30
N SER A 75 -7.75 -16.98 -25.76
CA SER A 75 -8.02 -15.79 -26.57
C SER A 75 -6.79 -15.33 -27.36
N PHE A 76 -7.04 -14.72 -28.51
CA PHE A 76 -5.98 -14.05 -29.29
C PHE A 76 -5.32 -12.98 -28.42
N GLY A 77 -3.99 -12.93 -28.39
CA GLY A 77 -3.27 -11.92 -27.59
C GLY A 77 -3.20 -12.22 -26.09
N ALA A 78 -3.96 -13.19 -25.57
CA ALA A 78 -3.95 -13.55 -24.15
C ALA A 78 -2.53 -13.82 -23.64
N PHE A 79 -1.68 -14.40 -24.47
CA PHE A 79 -0.28 -14.66 -24.16
C PHE A 79 0.60 -14.21 -25.35
N PRO A 80 1.22 -13.00 -25.31
CA PRO A 80 1.97 -12.45 -26.44
C PRO A 80 3.12 -13.33 -26.96
N ASN A 81 3.64 -14.21 -26.11
CA ASN A 81 4.72 -15.16 -26.43
C ASN A 81 4.23 -16.60 -26.63
N GLY A 82 2.91 -16.81 -26.68
CA GLY A 82 2.29 -18.13 -26.58
C GLY A 82 2.27 -18.69 -25.16
N ALA A 83 1.65 -19.84 -24.99
CA ALA A 83 1.42 -20.47 -23.69
C ALA A 83 1.50 -21.99 -23.75
N SER A 84 2.04 -22.59 -22.69
CA SER A 84 1.85 -24.02 -22.43
C SER A 84 0.48 -24.26 -21.78
N VAL A 85 -0.19 -25.33 -22.18
CA VAL A 85 -1.52 -25.69 -21.70
C VAL A 85 -1.49 -27.10 -21.15
N SER A 86 -2.00 -27.26 -19.93
CA SER A 86 -2.23 -28.55 -19.28
C SER A 86 -3.62 -28.56 -18.65
N VAL A 87 -4.42 -29.57 -18.96
CA VAL A 87 -5.68 -29.87 -18.29
C VAL A 87 -5.63 -31.31 -17.80
N LYS A 88 -5.99 -31.50 -16.55
CA LYS A 88 -6.00 -32.77 -15.84
C LYS A 88 -7.31 -32.91 -15.08
N TYR A 89 -7.72 -34.15 -14.84
CA TYR A 89 -8.93 -34.49 -14.12
C TYR A 89 -8.63 -35.54 -13.06
N ALA A 90 -9.23 -35.39 -11.87
CA ALA A 90 -9.17 -36.40 -10.83
C ALA A 90 -10.53 -36.49 -10.11
N GLU A 91 -11.08 -37.71 -9.98
CA GLU A 91 -12.33 -37.92 -9.26
C GLU A 91 -12.18 -37.57 -7.78
N ILE A 92 -13.22 -36.98 -7.18
CA ILE A 92 -13.26 -36.72 -5.74
C ILE A 92 -13.64 -38.03 -5.03
N VAL A 93 -12.74 -38.52 -4.18
CA VAL A 93 -12.99 -39.70 -3.33
C VAL A 93 -13.72 -39.28 -2.05
N SER A 94 -13.32 -38.15 -1.46
CA SER A 94 -13.97 -37.53 -0.32
C SER A 94 -13.61 -36.05 -0.22
N HIS A 95 -14.45 -35.24 0.40
CA HIS A 95 -14.17 -33.83 0.67
C HIS A 95 -14.79 -33.35 2.00
N ASP A 96 -14.25 -32.27 2.55
CA ASP A 96 -14.71 -31.59 3.76
C ASP A 96 -15.04 -30.10 3.50
N LEU A 97 -15.65 -29.83 2.34
CA LEU A 97 -15.99 -28.47 1.87
C LEU A 97 -17.27 -27.90 2.50
N GLY A 98 -17.86 -28.62 3.46
CA GLY A 98 -19.11 -28.26 4.11
C GLY A 98 -20.37 -28.45 3.24
N PRO A 99 -21.56 -28.23 3.83
CA PRO A 99 -22.85 -28.56 3.21
C PRO A 99 -23.30 -27.55 2.13
N LYS A 100 -22.58 -26.43 1.98
CA LYS A 100 -22.88 -25.40 0.98
C LYS A 100 -22.38 -25.76 -0.41
N VAL A 101 -21.58 -26.82 -0.52
CA VAL A 101 -20.89 -27.22 -1.73
C VAL A 101 -21.33 -28.64 -2.08
N ASP A 102 -21.83 -28.80 -3.31
CA ASP A 102 -22.34 -30.06 -3.85
C ASP A 102 -21.65 -30.35 -5.19
N PRO A 103 -20.42 -30.92 -5.14
CA PRO A 103 -19.64 -31.19 -6.34
C PRO A 103 -20.38 -32.12 -7.29
N VAL A 104 -20.50 -31.73 -8.56
CA VAL A 104 -21.16 -32.55 -9.60
C VAL A 104 -20.18 -33.31 -10.48
N MET A 105 -18.88 -33.11 -10.27
CA MET A 105 -17.80 -33.83 -10.95
C MET A 105 -16.51 -33.77 -10.14
N GLY A 106 -15.47 -34.47 -10.61
CA GLY A 106 -14.12 -34.42 -10.04
C GLY A 106 -13.44 -33.05 -10.18
N VAL A 107 -12.27 -32.92 -9.56
CA VAL A 107 -11.45 -31.71 -9.63
C VAL A 107 -10.79 -31.61 -11.00
N ILE A 108 -10.86 -30.41 -11.59
CA ILE A 108 -10.20 -30.06 -12.85
C ILE A 108 -8.96 -29.25 -12.50
N ARG A 109 -7.77 -29.75 -12.86
CA ARG A 109 -6.51 -29.01 -12.69
C ARG A 109 -6.08 -28.45 -14.03
N ILE A 110 -5.98 -27.13 -14.11
CA ILE A 110 -5.71 -26.42 -15.36
C ILE A 110 -4.54 -25.44 -15.18
N LYS A 111 -3.66 -25.42 -16.17
CA LYS A 111 -2.58 -24.43 -16.33
C LYS A 111 -2.62 -23.92 -17.77
N VAL A 112 -2.67 -22.60 -17.91
CA VAL A 112 -2.61 -21.90 -19.21
C VAL A 112 -1.57 -20.79 -19.09
N GLY A 113 -0.44 -20.97 -19.75
CA GLY A 113 0.68 -20.03 -19.72
C GLY A 113 1.35 -19.92 -18.35
N GLU A 114 2.10 -18.84 -18.18
CA GLU A 114 2.65 -18.41 -16.90
C GLU A 114 1.99 -17.08 -16.52
N GLY A 115 1.41 -17.00 -15.32
CA GLY A 115 0.79 -15.76 -14.82
C GLY A 115 -0.62 -15.50 -15.37
N TYR A 116 -0.95 -14.22 -15.48
CA TYR A 116 -2.24 -13.74 -16.00
C TYR A 116 -2.13 -13.54 -17.52
N GLY A 117 -3.13 -14.00 -18.24
CA GLY A 117 -3.30 -13.61 -19.64
C GLY A 117 -3.73 -12.16 -19.75
N GLU A 118 -3.34 -11.50 -20.83
CA GLU A 118 -3.79 -10.14 -21.17
C GLU A 118 -5.24 -10.11 -21.66
N GLU A 119 -5.86 -11.29 -21.85
CA GLU A 119 -7.22 -11.46 -22.34
C GLU A 119 -7.94 -12.59 -21.59
N ILE A 120 -9.28 -12.56 -21.57
CA ILE A 120 -10.12 -13.57 -20.93
C ILE A 120 -10.09 -14.87 -21.73
N ASN A 121 -9.82 -16.00 -21.06
CA ASN A 121 -9.92 -17.35 -21.61
C ASN A 121 -11.22 -18.02 -21.14
N ILE A 122 -11.73 -18.95 -21.93
CA ILE A 122 -13.02 -19.61 -21.66
C ILE A 122 -12.80 -21.13 -21.61
N LEU A 123 -13.14 -21.73 -20.47
CA LEU A 123 -13.18 -23.18 -20.31
C LEU A 123 -14.65 -23.63 -20.32
N LYS A 124 -15.04 -24.37 -21.34
CA LYS A 124 -16.38 -24.94 -21.48
C LYS A 124 -16.37 -26.41 -21.08
N ILE A 125 -17.21 -26.75 -20.10
CA ILE A 125 -17.23 -28.07 -19.47
C ILE A 125 -18.62 -28.69 -19.62
N PRO A 126 -18.74 -29.92 -20.17
CA PRO A 126 -19.99 -30.65 -20.18
C PRO A 126 -20.42 -30.98 -18.75
N VAL A 127 -21.64 -30.62 -18.37
CA VAL A 127 -22.15 -30.86 -17.02
C VAL A 127 -23.68 -30.85 -17.01
N SER A 128 -24.27 -31.67 -16.15
CA SER A 128 -25.72 -31.67 -15.91
C SER A 128 -26.00 -31.08 -14.54
N ALA A 129 -26.68 -29.93 -14.50
CA ALA A 129 -27.13 -29.35 -13.23
C ALA A 129 -28.26 -30.17 -12.57
N GLY A 130 -29.07 -30.87 -13.36
CA GLY A 130 -30.37 -31.37 -12.93
C GLY A 130 -31.48 -30.32 -13.00
N ALA A 131 -32.75 -30.76 -12.90
CA ALA A 131 -33.90 -29.87 -13.00
C ALA A 131 -33.98 -28.91 -11.80
N GLY A 132 -34.24 -27.63 -12.05
CA GLY A 132 -34.36 -26.59 -11.00
C GLY A 132 -33.03 -26.20 -10.35
N ARG A 133 -31.90 -26.61 -10.93
CA ARG A 133 -30.56 -26.36 -10.39
C ARG A 133 -29.71 -25.55 -11.37
N TYR A 134 -28.73 -24.85 -10.81
CA TYR A 134 -27.69 -24.13 -11.54
C TYR A 134 -26.32 -24.69 -11.16
N VAL A 135 -25.31 -24.55 -12.01
CA VAL A 135 -23.92 -24.97 -11.71
C VAL A 135 -22.96 -23.80 -11.84
N MET A 136 -21.95 -23.79 -10.99
CA MET A 136 -20.95 -22.72 -10.92
C MET A 136 -19.58 -23.32 -10.60
N GLY A 137 -18.54 -22.73 -11.18
CA GLY A 137 -17.16 -23.08 -10.91
C GLY A 137 -16.56 -22.27 -9.76
N PHE A 138 -15.68 -22.93 -9.00
CA PHE A 138 -14.88 -22.33 -7.95
C PHE A 138 -13.43 -22.75 -8.12
N TYR A 139 -12.49 -21.81 -7.95
CA TYR A 139 -11.13 -22.18 -7.60
C TYR A 139 -11.15 -22.75 -6.19
N VAL A 140 -10.39 -23.83 -5.97
CA VAL A 140 -10.27 -24.46 -4.67
C VAL A 140 -8.81 -24.64 -4.28
N ASP A 141 -8.48 -24.25 -3.05
CA ASP A 141 -7.28 -24.74 -2.38
C ASP A 141 -7.60 -26.14 -1.84
N GLU A 142 -7.05 -27.18 -2.46
CA GLU A 142 -7.34 -28.57 -2.10
C GLU A 142 -6.85 -28.93 -0.68
N SER A 143 -5.89 -28.17 -0.14
CA SER A 143 -5.36 -28.39 1.20
C SER A 143 -6.26 -27.77 2.27
N THR A 144 -6.65 -26.51 2.11
CA THR A 144 -7.44 -25.76 3.10
C THR A 144 -8.95 -25.85 2.87
N GLY A 145 -9.39 -26.19 1.66
CA GLY A 145 -10.78 -26.17 1.24
C GLY A 145 -11.32 -24.77 0.96
N GLU A 146 -10.46 -23.75 0.98
CA GLU A 146 -10.87 -22.38 0.66
C GLU A 146 -11.29 -22.26 -0.80
N LEU A 147 -12.38 -21.51 -1.02
CA LEU A 147 -13.01 -21.38 -2.33
C LEU A 147 -12.99 -19.92 -2.78
N SER A 148 -12.74 -19.72 -4.06
CA SER A 148 -12.96 -18.46 -4.76
C SER A 148 -13.86 -18.69 -5.96
N ALA A 149 -14.86 -17.83 -6.11
CA ALA A 149 -15.85 -17.94 -7.17
C ALA A 149 -15.22 -17.62 -8.55
N VAL A 150 -15.56 -18.41 -9.57
CA VAL A 150 -15.20 -18.15 -10.95
C VAL A 150 -16.43 -17.62 -11.68
N PRO A 151 -16.33 -16.55 -12.49
CA PRO A 151 -17.43 -16.13 -13.34
C PRO A 151 -17.88 -17.30 -14.22
N SER A 152 -19.15 -17.67 -14.09
CA SER A 152 -19.70 -18.90 -14.64
C SER A 152 -20.99 -18.63 -15.39
N VAL A 153 -21.16 -19.28 -16.53
CA VAL A 153 -22.43 -19.32 -17.27
C VAL A 153 -22.81 -20.76 -17.53
N TYR A 154 -23.96 -21.18 -17.05
CA TYR A 154 -24.54 -22.50 -17.35
C TYR A 154 -25.62 -22.40 -18.42
N GLU A 155 -25.39 -23.04 -19.56
CA GLU A 155 -26.35 -23.12 -20.65
C GLU A 155 -26.19 -24.42 -21.46
N ASN A 156 -27.29 -24.95 -22.00
CA ASN A 156 -27.28 -26.06 -22.96
C ASN A 156 -26.48 -27.31 -22.52
N GLY A 157 -26.39 -27.58 -21.22
CA GLY A 157 -25.64 -28.71 -20.66
C GLY A 157 -24.13 -28.47 -20.54
N TYR A 158 -23.70 -27.21 -20.57
CA TYR A 158 -22.32 -26.80 -20.37
C TYR A 158 -22.23 -25.69 -19.33
N VAL A 159 -21.17 -25.71 -18.54
CA VAL A 159 -20.73 -24.55 -17.76
C VAL A 159 -19.52 -23.94 -18.45
N HIS A 160 -19.59 -22.64 -18.68
CA HIS A 160 -18.54 -21.81 -19.24
C HIS A 160 -17.89 -21.04 -18.09
N LEU A 161 -16.60 -21.26 -17.88
CA LEU A 161 -15.81 -20.56 -16.87
C LEU A 161 -14.93 -19.52 -17.58
N LEU A 162 -15.04 -18.27 -17.14
CA LEU A 162 -14.35 -17.14 -17.75
C LEU A 162 -13.28 -16.64 -16.80
N ALA A 163 -12.03 -16.58 -17.27
CA ALA A 163 -10.95 -16.00 -16.49
C ALA A 163 -9.77 -15.54 -17.36
N SER A 164 -9.17 -14.40 -17.01
CA SER A 164 -7.85 -13.99 -17.51
C SER A 164 -6.76 -14.99 -17.12
N ARG A 165 -7.03 -15.80 -16.09
CA ARG A 165 -6.12 -16.80 -15.55
C ARG A 165 -6.85 -17.99 -14.96
N PHE A 166 -6.29 -19.19 -15.13
CA PHE A 166 -6.67 -20.35 -14.34
C PHE A 166 -5.59 -20.65 -13.28
N GLY A 167 -5.63 -19.95 -12.14
CA GLY A 167 -4.71 -20.15 -11.00
C GLY A 167 -5.38 -19.86 -9.65
N THR A 168 -4.98 -20.55 -8.57
CA THR A 168 -5.70 -20.61 -7.28
C THR A 168 -5.37 -19.50 -6.28
N GLY A 169 -4.41 -18.62 -6.59
CA GLY A 169 -3.84 -17.70 -5.60
C GLY A 169 -4.80 -16.70 -4.93
N GLY A 170 -5.99 -16.46 -5.50
CA GLY A 170 -7.05 -15.64 -4.89
C GLY A 170 -7.93 -16.37 -3.86
N ALA A 171 -7.89 -17.71 -3.82
CA ALA A 171 -8.73 -18.52 -2.93
C ALA A 171 -8.26 -18.49 -1.47
N SER A 172 -6.94 -18.39 -1.20
CA SER A 172 -6.46 -18.48 0.18
C SER A 172 -6.43 -17.13 0.93
N SER A 173 -7.12 -17.10 2.07
CA SER A 173 -7.08 -16.03 3.07
C SER A 173 -5.85 -16.13 3.99
N THR A 174 -5.11 -17.25 3.92
CA THR A 174 -3.92 -17.46 4.74
C THR A 174 -2.69 -16.77 4.15
N ARG A 175 -1.88 -16.16 5.03
CA ARG A 175 -0.66 -15.40 4.70
C ARG A 175 0.41 -16.23 4.00
N THR A 176 0.32 -17.55 4.05
CA THR A 176 1.23 -18.51 3.41
C THR A 176 0.79 -18.80 1.98
N ARG A 177 0.75 -17.76 1.15
CA ARG A 177 0.62 -17.90 -0.30
C ARG A 177 1.92 -18.49 -0.85
N THR A 178 2.01 -19.81 -0.92
CA THR A 178 3.13 -20.48 -1.59
C THR A 178 3.05 -20.22 -3.10
N GLN A 179 4.20 -20.00 -3.73
CA GLN A 179 4.33 -19.68 -5.16
C GLN A 179 3.67 -20.75 -6.07
N SER A 180 3.51 -21.99 -5.58
CA SER A 180 2.90 -23.12 -6.29
C SER A 180 1.39 -22.98 -6.53
N LEU A 181 0.64 -22.29 -5.67
CA LEU A 181 -0.79 -21.98 -5.91
C LEU A 181 -0.97 -21.03 -7.11
N TRP A 182 0.13 -20.45 -7.60
CA TRP A 182 0.06 -19.46 -8.66
C TRP A 182 0.16 -20.03 -10.07
N GLU A 183 0.70 -21.24 -10.21
CA GLU A 183 1.04 -21.83 -11.51
C GLU A 183 -0.06 -22.68 -12.13
N SER A 184 -1.03 -23.15 -11.33
CA SER A 184 -2.19 -23.93 -11.79
C SER A 184 -3.41 -23.66 -10.91
N ALA A 185 -4.60 -23.74 -11.49
CA ALA A 185 -5.85 -23.77 -10.74
C ALA A 185 -6.35 -25.20 -10.57
N SER A 186 -6.86 -25.47 -9.38
CA SER A 186 -7.80 -26.56 -9.14
C SER A 186 -9.20 -25.96 -9.14
N ILE A 187 -10.07 -26.52 -9.97
CA ILE A 187 -11.43 -26.06 -10.18
C ILE A 187 -12.41 -27.14 -9.74
N LEU A 188 -13.41 -26.70 -8.99
CA LEU A 188 -14.55 -27.49 -8.56
C LEU A 188 -15.81 -26.96 -9.22
N ILE A 189 -16.65 -27.84 -9.77
CA ILE A 189 -17.98 -27.47 -10.24
C ILE A 189 -19.00 -27.94 -9.22
N SER A 190 -19.77 -27.00 -8.66
CA SER A 190 -20.82 -27.27 -7.68
C SER A 190 -22.18 -26.94 -8.26
N SER A 191 -23.22 -27.66 -7.83
CA SER A 191 -24.61 -27.36 -8.19
C SER A 191 -25.42 -26.78 -7.04
N PHE A 192 -26.45 -26.00 -7.38
CA PHE A 192 -27.23 -25.21 -6.43
C PHE A 192 -28.71 -25.19 -6.81
N ASP A 193 -29.60 -25.27 -5.81
CA ASP A 193 -31.04 -25.14 -6.03
C ASP A 193 -31.42 -23.67 -6.26
N VAL A 194 -32.03 -23.38 -7.41
CA VAL A 194 -32.38 -22.01 -7.81
C VAL A 194 -33.38 -21.36 -6.85
N ASN A 195 -34.35 -22.11 -6.33
CA ASN A 195 -35.36 -21.55 -5.41
C ASN A 195 -34.76 -21.21 -4.06
N VAL A 196 -33.80 -22.01 -3.59
CA VAL A 196 -33.02 -21.68 -2.39
C VAL A 196 -32.26 -20.37 -2.64
N MET A 197 -31.59 -20.19 -3.78
CA MET A 197 -30.85 -18.96 -4.08
C MET A 197 -31.72 -17.71 -4.11
N LEU A 198 -32.94 -17.82 -4.64
CA LEU A 198 -33.88 -16.70 -4.72
C LEU A 198 -34.39 -16.24 -3.35
N SER A 199 -34.34 -17.10 -2.33
CA SER A 199 -34.84 -16.85 -0.98
C SER A 199 -33.76 -16.83 0.09
N MET A 200 -32.49 -17.04 -0.29
CA MET A 200 -31.40 -17.13 0.68
C MET A 200 -31.09 -15.79 1.34
N ASP A 201 -30.42 -15.88 2.49
CA ASP A 201 -29.73 -14.77 3.15
C ASP A 201 -28.23 -15.12 3.19
N ALA A 202 -27.50 -14.67 2.18
CA ALA A 202 -26.07 -14.85 2.06
C ALA A 202 -25.37 -13.53 2.39
N ASP A 203 -24.45 -13.54 3.34
CA ASP A 203 -23.81 -12.34 3.87
C ASP A 203 -22.29 -12.58 4.00
N SER A 204 -21.49 -11.69 3.43
CA SER A 204 -20.03 -11.77 3.52
C SER A 204 -19.45 -11.18 4.81
N GLY A 205 -20.24 -10.43 5.56
CA GLY A 205 -19.77 -9.65 6.71
C GLY A 205 -19.09 -8.33 6.35
N PHE A 206 -18.92 -8.00 5.06
CA PHE A 206 -18.48 -6.68 4.61
C PHE A 206 -19.58 -5.65 4.84
N ARG A 207 -19.24 -4.46 5.34
CA ARG A 207 -20.20 -3.38 5.64
C ARG A 207 -19.70 -2.02 5.13
N PRO A 208 -20.51 -1.25 4.37
CA PRO A 208 -20.27 0.17 4.18
C PRO A 208 -20.18 0.91 5.53
N ALA A 209 -19.39 1.99 5.58
CA ALA A 209 -19.02 2.76 6.77
C ALA A 209 -18.11 2.01 7.76
N VAL A 210 -17.59 0.84 7.37
CA VAL A 210 -16.72 0.00 8.20
C VAL A 210 -15.59 -0.59 7.37
N ASP A 211 -15.92 -1.13 6.21
CA ASP A 211 -15.02 -1.94 5.37
C ASP A 211 -14.72 -1.34 3.99
N ASP A 212 -15.46 -0.32 3.59
CA ASP A 212 -15.17 0.52 2.42
C ASP A 212 -14.21 1.65 2.77
N TRP A 213 -13.66 2.27 1.73
CA TRP A 213 -12.93 3.53 1.86
C TRP A 213 -13.88 4.69 2.13
N GLU A 214 -13.42 5.67 2.90
CA GLU A 214 -14.10 6.94 3.18
C GLU A 214 -14.25 7.87 1.97
N PHE A 215 -13.34 7.75 1.00
CA PHE A 215 -13.19 8.74 -0.05
C PHE A 215 -14.05 8.40 -1.26
N PRO A 216 -14.63 9.41 -1.91
CA PRO A 216 -15.49 9.19 -3.04
C PRO A 216 -14.69 8.96 -4.32
N ASN A 217 -15.29 8.22 -5.23
CA ASN A 217 -14.79 8.04 -6.59
C ASN A 217 -14.88 9.36 -7.39
N ARG A 218 -13.80 10.16 -7.41
CA ARG A 218 -13.72 11.43 -8.16
C ARG A 218 -12.74 11.40 -9.32
N GLY A 219 -12.19 10.24 -9.65
CA GLY A 219 -11.13 10.11 -10.64
C GLY A 219 -9.77 10.55 -10.13
N ALA A 220 -8.76 10.34 -10.96
CA ALA A 220 -7.38 10.74 -10.70
C ALA A 220 -6.69 11.12 -12.00
N TYR A 221 -5.52 11.76 -11.92
CA TYR A 221 -4.79 12.24 -13.10
C TYR A 221 -4.59 11.17 -14.19
N ASN A 222 -4.21 9.95 -13.81
CA ASN A 222 -4.03 8.82 -14.73
C ASN A 222 -5.37 8.16 -15.14
N ALA A 223 -6.45 8.44 -14.42
CA ALA A 223 -7.77 7.85 -14.59
C ALA A 223 -8.88 8.91 -14.44
N PRO A 224 -8.92 9.89 -15.37
CA PRO A 224 -10.01 10.87 -15.38
C PRO A 224 -11.34 10.14 -15.67
N GLY A 225 -12.41 10.51 -14.99
CA GLY A 225 -13.72 9.85 -15.13
C GLY A 225 -14.01 8.76 -14.10
N GLY A 226 -13.13 8.56 -13.12
CA GLY A 226 -13.34 7.65 -11.99
C GLY A 226 -12.31 6.52 -11.84
N ILE A 227 -12.15 6.07 -10.60
CA ILE A 227 -11.32 4.96 -10.15
C ILE A 227 -12.13 3.89 -9.39
N CYS A 228 -13.43 3.74 -9.72
CA CYS A 228 -14.37 2.89 -8.99
C CYS A 228 -13.94 1.42 -8.85
N THR A 229 -13.34 0.82 -9.87
CA THR A 229 -12.81 -0.55 -9.79
C THR A 229 -11.65 -0.60 -8.80
N GLY A 230 -10.74 0.36 -8.86
CA GLY A 230 -9.62 0.48 -7.94
C GLY A 230 -10.05 0.59 -6.47
N ILE A 231 -11.02 1.47 -6.17
CA ILE A 231 -11.57 1.64 -4.82
C ILE A 231 -12.25 0.34 -4.35
N SER A 232 -13.07 -0.26 -5.20
CA SER A 232 -13.80 -1.49 -4.86
C SER A 232 -12.86 -2.67 -4.58
N MET A 233 -11.85 -2.86 -5.43
CA MET A 233 -10.90 -3.97 -5.32
C MET A 233 -9.98 -3.84 -4.11
N THR A 234 -9.48 -2.63 -3.81
CA THR A 234 -8.63 -2.41 -2.64
C THR A 234 -9.39 -2.52 -1.31
N ALA A 235 -10.66 -2.08 -1.26
CA ALA A 235 -11.54 -2.31 -0.12
C ALA A 235 -11.80 -3.81 0.12
N MET A 236 -12.15 -4.57 -0.93
CA MET A 236 -12.30 -6.02 -0.84
C MET A 236 -11.00 -6.73 -0.44
N TYR A 237 -9.84 -6.27 -0.94
CA TYR A 237 -8.53 -6.80 -0.55
C TYR A 237 -8.28 -6.60 0.94
N TYR A 238 -8.50 -5.39 1.44
CA TYR A 238 -8.28 -5.08 2.84
C TYR A 238 -9.20 -5.90 3.74
N PHE A 239 -10.49 -6.00 3.40
CA PHE A 239 -11.46 -6.81 4.13
C PHE A 239 -11.01 -8.27 4.25
N THR A 240 -10.58 -8.86 3.13
CA THR A 240 -10.27 -10.30 3.06
C THR A 240 -8.90 -10.65 3.65
N THR A 241 -7.92 -9.76 3.61
CA THR A 241 -6.54 -10.10 4.05
C THR A 241 -6.01 -9.31 5.24
N GLN A 242 -6.50 -8.10 5.47
CA GLN A 242 -5.94 -7.19 6.46
C GLN A 242 -6.83 -7.03 7.69
N LYS A 243 -8.16 -6.96 7.49
CA LYS A 243 -9.14 -6.63 8.54
C LYS A 243 -9.00 -7.47 9.81
N SER A 244 -8.79 -8.78 9.69
CA SER A 244 -8.66 -9.68 10.85
C SER A 244 -7.51 -9.30 11.80
N SER A 245 -6.43 -8.72 11.26
CA SER A 245 -5.25 -8.29 12.03
C SER A 245 -5.17 -6.80 12.26
N ARG A 246 -5.95 -6.00 11.52
CA ARG A 246 -5.82 -4.55 11.47
C ARG A 246 -7.09 -3.80 11.88
N GLY A 247 -8.23 -4.46 12.02
CA GLY A 247 -9.52 -3.81 12.29
C GLY A 247 -10.15 -3.19 11.04
N PRO A 248 -11.22 -2.38 11.20
CA PRO A 248 -11.98 -1.79 10.09
C PRO A 248 -11.13 -0.88 9.19
N LEU A 249 -11.61 -0.61 7.98
CA LEU A 249 -10.95 0.24 6.97
C LEU A 249 -11.40 1.69 7.05
N TYR A 250 -12.71 1.91 7.14
CA TYR A 250 -13.31 3.23 6.99
C TYR A 250 -12.77 4.23 8.02
N GLY A 251 -12.27 5.38 7.55
CA GLY A 251 -11.77 6.47 8.39
C GLY A 251 -10.46 6.14 9.11
N LYS A 252 -9.82 5.01 8.78
CA LYS A 252 -8.64 4.54 9.51
C LYS A 252 -7.37 5.34 9.19
N TYR A 253 -7.30 5.85 7.96
CA TYR A 253 -6.09 6.45 7.41
C TYR A 253 -6.25 7.95 7.13
N ASP A 254 -7.43 8.52 7.36
CA ASP A 254 -7.64 9.96 7.37
C ASP A 254 -7.13 10.58 8.67
N ARG A 255 -6.66 11.82 8.59
CA ARG A 255 -6.47 12.66 9.77
C ARG A 255 -7.76 13.42 10.11
N LEU A 256 -8.59 13.79 9.13
CA LEU A 256 -9.83 14.54 9.28
C LEU A 256 -11.02 13.83 8.62
N GLU A 257 -12.11 13.65 9.38
CA GLU A 257 -13.32 12.93 8.91
C GLU A 257 -14.04 13.59 7.72
N ASN A 258 -13.88 14.90 7.50
CA ASN A 258 -14.62 15.65 6.48
C ASN A 258 -13.75 16.13 5.31
N LEU A 259 -12.54 15.57 5.16
CA LEU A 259 -11.62 15.91 4.08
C LEU A 259 -11.19 14.63 3.37
N TRP A 260 -11.91 14.27 2.30
CA TRP A 260 -11.70 12.98 1.63
C TRP A 260 -10.31 12.85 0.98
N GLU A 261 -9.66 13.97 0.66
CA GLU A 261 -8.31 14.01 0.10
C GLU A 261 -7.24 13.57 1.11
N ASP A 262 -7.57 13.55 2.41
CA ASP A 262 -6.66 13.35 3.54
C ASP A 262 -6.19 11.89 3.74
N ASN A 263 -6.60 10.99 2.85
CA ASN A 263 -5.96 9.68 2.73
C ASN A 263 -5.26 9.55 1.37
N PRO A 264 -4.12 10.24 1.19
CA PRO A 264 -3.42 10.26 -0.09
C PRO A 264 -2.93 8.87 -0.50
N GLN A 265 -2.50 8.06 0.46
CA GLN A 265 -1.98 6.72 0.17
C GLN A 265 -3.11 5.78 -0.29
N GLY A 266 -4.27 5.83 0.34
CA GLY A 266 -5.42 4.98 -0.01
C GLY A 266 -5.98 5.35 -1.37
N TYR A 267 -6.11 6.64 -1.64
CA TYR A 267 -6.57 7.15 -2.94
C TYR A 267 -5.59 6.80 -4.07
N ARG A 268 -4.29 6.98 -3.85
CA ARG A 268 -3.26 6.64 -4.85
C ARG A 268 -3.11 5.15 -5.08
N TRP A 269 -3.25 4.33 -4.03
CA TRP A 269 -3.30 2.87 -4.20
C TRP A 269 -4.52 2.44 -5.01
N SER A 270 -5.69 3.04 -4.74
CA SER A 270 -6.90 2.80 -5.53
C SER A 270 -6.71 3.21 -6.99
N ALA A 271 -6.09 4.36 -7.27
CA ALA A 271 -5.76 4.78 -8.63
C ALA A 271 -4.78 3.82 -9.32
N GLN A 272 -3.78 3.29 -8.59
CA GLN A 272 -2.86 2.27 -9.10
C GLN A 272 -3.59 0.97 -9.45
N ALA A 273 -4.46 0.49 -8.56
CA ALA A 273 -5.28 -0.68 -8.82
C ALA A 273 -6.22 -0.49 -10.03
N GLN A 274 -6.72 0.73 -10.25
CA GLN A 274 -7.51 1.06 -11.44
C GLN A 274 -6.66 0.97 -12.71
N GLU A 275 -5.41 1.45 -12.71
CA GLU A 275 -4.51 1.30 -13.86
C GLU A 275 -4.14 -0.14 -14.12
N ASP A 276 -3.85 -0.89 -13.07
CA ASP A 276 -3.53 -2.31 -13.20
C ASP A 276 -4.72 -3.05 -13.81
N TYR A 277 -5.95 -2.75 -13.37
CA TYR A 277 -7.17 -3.25 -14.02
C TYR A 277 -7.24 -2.87 -15.51
N LYS A 278 -7.01 -1.60 -15.87
CA LYS A 278 -7.03 -1.16 -17.28
C LYS A 278 -5.97 -1.84 -18.14
N ARG A 279 -4.77 -2.10 -17.58
CA ARG A 279 -3.65 -2.76 -18.29
C ARG A 279 -3.99 -4.17 -18.72
N PHE A 280 -4.88 -4.86 -17.99
CA PHE A 280 -5.39 -6.16 -18.42
C PHE A 280 -6.38 -6.08 -19.60
N ASN A 281 -6.46 -4.92 -20.28
CA ASN A 281 -7.28 -4.63 -21.46
C ASN A 281 -8.74 -5.07 -21.33
N SER A 282 -9.17 -5.25 -20.08
CA SER A 282 -10.29 -6.12 -19.74
C SER A 282 -11.59 -5.39 -19.90
N SER A 283 -11.68 -4.07 -19.83
CA SER A 283 -12.96 -3.40 -20.04
C SER A 283 -13.52 -3.75 -21.44
N LYS A 284 -12.77 -3.53 -22.51
CA LYS A 284 -13.27 -3.80 -23.86
C LYS A 284 -13.52 -5.31 -24.11
N TYR A 285 -12.60 -6.19 -23.72
CA TYR A 285 -12.71 -7.63 -24.00
C TYR A 285 -13.55 -8.41 -22.98
N PHE A 286 -13.54 -8.06 -21.71
CA PHE A 286 -14.54 -8.53 -20.74
C PHE A 286 -15.93 -8.13 -21.24
N TYR A 287 -16.18 -6.90 -21.71
CA TYR A 287 -17.49 -6.60 -22.30
C TYR A 287 -17.76 -7.37 -23.58
N GLU A 288 -16.84 -7.39 -24.55
CA GLU A 288 -17.05 -8.09 -25.82
C GLU A 288 -17.20 -9.61 -25.66
N HIS A 289 -16.72 -10.23 -24.57
CA HIS A 289 -16.79 -11.68 -24.36
C HIS A 289 -17.73 -12.09 -23.22
N PHE A 290 -17.77 -11.37 -22.09
CA PHE A 290 -18.68 -11.65 -20.98
C PHE A 290 -20.14 -11.40 -21.36
N LEU A 291 -20.42 -10.32 -22.10
CA LEU A 291 -21.78 -10.01 -22.56
C LEU A 291 -22.34 -11.11 -23.48
N MET A 292 -21.49 -11.80 -24.25
CA MET A 292 -21.94 -12.86 -25.16
C MET A 292 -22.48 -14.11 -24.45
N PHE A 293 -22.15 -14.32 -23.17
CA PHE A 293 -22.59 -15.49 -22.42
C PHE A 293 -23.58 -15.14 -21.29
N SER A 294 -23.82 -13.85 -21.02
CA SER A 294 -24.57 -13.41 -19.84
C SER A 294 -25.84 -12.61 -20.18
N ASP A 295 -26.74 -13.19 -20.98
CA ASP A 295 -28.04 -12.55 -21.29
C ASP A 295 -29.13 -12.81 -20.23
N SER A 296 -28.82 -13.53 -19.15
CA SER A 296 -29.78 -13.86 -18.09
C SER A 296 -29.45 -13.16 -16.77
N ASP A 297 -30.24 -12.15 -16.43
CA ASP A 297 -30.21 -11.49 -15.13
C ASP A 297 -30.42 -12.47 -13.96
N LEU A 298 -31.29 -13.47 -14.14
CA LEU A 298 -31.47 -14.53 -13.16
C LEU A 298 -30.19 -15.33 -12.93
N ALA A 299 -29.48 -15.70 -14.00
CA ALA A 299 -28.20 -16.39 -13.88
C ALA A 299 -27.19 -15.53 -13.12
N GLN A 300 -27.09 -14.23 -13.45
CA GLN A 300 -26.21 -13.28 -12.76
C GLN A 300 -26.53 -13.15 -11.27
N TYR A 301 -27.82 -13.04 -10.92
CA TYR A 301 -28.23 -13.06 -9.52
C TYR A 301 -27.84 -14.36 -8.82
N ILE A 302 -28.09 -15.52 -9.45
CA ILE A 302 -27.78 -16.84 -8.87
C ILE A 302 -26.28 -16.98 -8.62
N VAL A 303 -25.41 -16.62 -9.57
CA VAL A 303 -23.96 -16.76 -9.38
C VAL A 303 -23.43 -15.77 -8.34
N LEU A 304 -23.96 -14.54 -8.26
CA LEU A 304 -23.59 -13.57 -7.22
C LEU A 304 -23.99 -14.05 -5.82
N ALA A 305 -25.25 -14.47 -5.67
CA ALA A 305 -25.76 -14.95 -4.39
C ALA A 305 -24.98 -16.18 -3.92
N ASN A 306 -24.68 -17.11 -4.83
CA ASN A 306 -23.86 -18.28 -4.53
C ASN A 306 -22.42 -17.92 -4.17
N ALA A 307 -21.79 -17.02 -4.91
CA ALA A 307 -20.42 -16.59 -4.64
C ALA A 307 -20.32 -16.04 -3.21
N ILE A 308 -21.23 -15.17 -2.79
CA ILE A 308 -21.29 -14.66 -1.41
C ILE A 308 -21.55 -15.81 -0.42
N HIS A 309 -22.53 -16.67 -0.71
CA HIS A 309 -22.96 -17.75 0.19
C HIS A 309 -21.84 -18.76 0.49
N VAL A 310 -21.13 -19.20 -0.55
CA VAL A 310 -20.12 -20.25 -0.50
C VAL A 310 -18.80 -19.71 0.04
N THR A 311 -18.35 -18.56 -0.48
CA THR A 311 -17.04 -18.01 -0.08
C THR A 311 -17.09 -17.25 1.23
N GLY A 312 -18.26 -16.71 1.61
CA GLY A 312 -18.37 -15.77 2.72
C GLY A 312 -17.64 -14.45 2.47
N GLN A 313 -17.34 -14.12 1.21
CA GLN A 313 -16.56 -12.93 0.84
C GLN A 313 -17.38 -11.99 -0.06
N PRO A 314 -17.14 -10.66 0.02
CA PRO A 314 -17.74 -9.71 -0.90
C PRO A 314 -17.24 -9.96 -2.33
N GLN A 315 -18.04 -9.58 -3.32
CA GLN A 315 -17.81 -9.86 -4.73
C GLN A 315 -17.78 -8.58 -5.57
N SER A 316 -16.95 -8.55 -6.60
CA SER A 316 -16.95 -7.48 -7.60
C SER A 316 -18.16 -7.60 -8.53
N VAL A 317 -18.84 -6.47 -8.74
CA VAL A 317 -19.95 -6.34 -9.70
C VAL A 317 -19.66 -5.17 -10.63
N GLY A 318 -19.77 -5.41 -11.93
CA GLY A 318 -19.79 -4.36 -12.95
C GLY A 318 -21.21 -4.03 -13.35
N ILE A 319 -21.51 -2.74 -13.51
CA ILE A 319 -22.80 -2.26 -14.02
C ILE A 319 -22.59 -1.37 -15.25
N PHE A 320 -23.50 -1.45 -16.23
CA PHE A 320 -23.38 -0.69 -17.49
C PHE A 320 -24.68 0.01 -17.87
N ALA A 321 -24.52 1.25 -18.31
CA ALA A 321 -25.56 2.03 -18.97
C ALA A 321 -25.64 1.67 -20.45
N GLN A 322 -26.75 2.01 -21.11
CA GLN A 322 -26.97 1.71 -22.53
C GLN A 322 -25.94 2.37 -23.48
N ASN A 323 -25.34 3.48 -23.05
CA ASN A 323 -24.29 4.16 -23.81
C ASN A 323 -22.88 3.54 -23.61
N GLY A 324 -22.78 2.42 -22.88
CA GLY A 324 -21.52 1.74 -22.58
C GLY A 324 -20.75 2.31 -21.39
N LEU A 325 -21.28 3.33 -20.70
CA LEU A 325 -20.68 3.84 -19.47
C LEU A 325 -20.72 2.76 -18.39
N GLY A 326 -19.58 2.49 -17.77
CA GLY A 326 -19.42 1.45 -16.75
C GLY A 326 -19.22 2.02 -15.35
N HIS A 327 -19.57 1.23 -14.34
CA HIS A 327 -19.24 1.48 -12.94
C HIS A 327 -19.02 0.17 -12.19
N ALA A 328 -18.21 0.19 -11.13
CA ALA A 328 -17.89 -0.98 -10.32
C ALA A 328 -18.43 -0.82 -8.89
N LEU A 329 -18.97 -1.91 -8.35
CA LEU A 329 -19.59 -2.01 -7.04
C LEU A 329 -19.05 -3.20 -6.25
N VAL A 330 -19.18 -3.14 -4.93
CA VAL A 330 -18.90 -4.29 -4.03
C VAL A 330 -20.23 -4.90 -3.58
N ALA A 331 -20.57 -6.09 -4.06
CA ALA A 331 -21.72 -6.85 -3.57
C ALA A 331 -21.36 -7.61 -2.28
N TYR A 332 -22.10 -7.39 -1.20
CA TYR A 332 -21.75 -7.95 0.11
C TYR A 332 -22.86 -8.78 0.78
N ARG A 333 -24.12 -8.67 0.34
CA ARG A 333 -25.21 -9.50 0.85
C ARG A 333 -26.23 -9.77 -0.23
N ALA A 334 -26.69 -11.02 -0.36
CA ALA A 334 -27.86 -11.38 -1.15
C ALA A 334 -28.99 -11.80 -0.22
N HIS A 335 -30.14 -11.14 -0.33
CA HIS A 335 -31.31 -11.41 0.49
C HIS A 335 -32.60 -11.17 -0.28
N ASN A 336 -33.46 -12.18 -0.39
CA ASN A 336 -34.81 -12.05 -0.95
C ASN A 336 -34.84 -11.30 -2.31
N ARG A 337 -34.08 -11.80 -3.30
CA ARG A 337 -33.96 -11.22 -4.64
C ARG A 337 -33.32 -9.83 -4.69
N LYS A 338 -32.64 -9.42 -3.63
CA LYS A 338 -31.86 -8.18 -3.58
C LYS A 338 -30.39 -8.49 -3.30
N ILE A 339 -29.52 -7.69 -3.88
CA ILE A 339 -28.09 -7.70 -3.59
C ILE A 339 -27.75 -6.33 -3.00
N SER A 340 -27.33 -6.29 -1.74
CA SER A 340 -26.77 -5.09 -1.11
C SER A 340 -25.37 -4.83 -1.64
N VAL A 341 -25.12 -3.57 -2.00
CA VAL A 341 -23.87 -3.14 -2.64
C VAL A 341 -23.26 -1.95 -1.91
N ALA A 342 -21.94 -1.85 -1.88
CA ALA A 342 -21.22 -0.63 -1.54
C ALA A 342 -20.85 0.07 -2.85
N ASP A 343 -21.15 1.37 -2.94
CA ASP A 343 -20.92 2.19 -4.11
C ASP A 343 -19.91 3.29 -3.78
N SER A 344 -18.76 3.27 -4.45
CA SER A 344 -17.68 4.22 -4.19
C SER A 344 -18.04 5.68 -4.53
N ASN A 345 -19.13 5.94 -5.25
CA ASN A 345 -19.64 7.31 -5.43
C ASN A 345 -20.34 7.85 -4.17
N TRP A 346 -20.81 6.94 -3.31
CA TRP A 346 -21.48 7.23 -2.03
C TRP A 346 -20.87 6.38 -0.90
N PRO A 347 -19.60 6.65 -0.50
CA PRO A 347 -18.98 6.00 0.65
C PRO A 347 -19.88 6.01 1.89
N ALA A 348 -19.82 4.96 2.69
CA ALA A 348 -20.66 4.76 3.87
C ALA A 348 -22.17 4.58 3.64
N ASP A 349 -22.68 4.67 2.40
CA ASP A 349 -24.10 4.42 2.14
C ASP A 349 -24.46 2.94 2.26
N THR A 350 -25.18 2.60 3.33
CA THR A 350 -25.66 1.24 3.62
C THR A 350 -26.94 0.86 2.87
N GLY A 351 -27.60 1.81 2.19
CA GLY A 351 -28.93 1.64 1.60
C GLY A 351 -28.95 1.17 0.15
N ARG A 352 -27.80 1.06 -0.51
CA ARG A 352 -27.70 0.76 -1.94
C ARG A 352 -27.96 -0.73 -2.22
N THR A 353 -28.85 -1.01 -3.18
CA THR A 353 -29.21 -2.38 -3.57
C THR A 353 -29.46 -2.53 -5.06
N ILE A 354 -29.17 -3.71 -5.59
CA ILE A 354 -29.63 -4.21 -6.89
C ILE A 354 -30.82 -5.13 -6.66
N THR A 355 -31.92 -4.96 -7.40
CA THR A 355 -33.16 -5.75 -7.22
C THR A 355 -33.41 -6.62 -8.44
N LEU A 356 -33.64 -7.93 -8.23
CA LEU A 356 -34.16 -8.85 -9.25
C LEU A 356 -35.69 -8.92 -9.14
N LYS A 357 -36.39 -8.36 -10.14
CA LYS A 357 -37.87 -8.33 -10.20
C LYS A 357 -38.45 -9.74 -10.32
N ALA A 358 -39.76 -9.86 -10.10
CA ALA A 358 -40.50 -11.12 -10.20
C ALA A 358 -40.46 -11.75 -11.61
N ASP A 359 -40.24 -10.95 -12.65
CA ASP A 359 -40.07 -11.40 -14.04
C ASP A 359 -38.66 -11.93 -14.34
N ASN A 360 -37.81 -12.07 -13.31
CA ASN A 360 -36.43 -12.54 -13.40
C ASN A 360 -35.48 -11.61 -14.18
N THR A 361 -35.82 -10.33 -14.28
CA THR A 361 -34.92 -9.28 -14.80
C THR A 361 -34.53 -8.31 -13.69
N PHE A 362 -33.37 -7.67 -13.83
CA PHE A 362 -32.94 -6.65 -12.89
C PHE A 362 -33.74 -5.35 -13.06
N GLU A 363 -33.97 -4.66 -11.95
CA GLU A 363 -34.25 -3.22 -11.99
C GLU A 363 -32.96 -2.51 -12.36
N ALA A 364 -33.05 -1.49 -13.23
CA ALA A 364 -31.89 -0.68 -13.56
C ALA A 364 -31.37 -0.02 -12.28
N TYR A 365 -30.05 -0.13 -12.06
CA TYR A 365 -29.41 0.54 -10.94
C TYR A 365 -29.22 2.02 -11.28
N GLU A 366 -29.74 2.93 -10.46
CA GLU A 366 -29.58 4.38 -10.68
C GLU A 366 -28.28 4.86 -10.05
N GLY A 367 -27.31 5.27 -10.86
CA GLY A 367 -25.96 5.64 -10.39
C GLY A 367 -25.27 6.66 -11.29
N ALA A 368 -23.98 6.90 -11.08
CA ALA A 368 -23.12 7.69 -11.96
C ALA A 368 -21.79 6.94 -12.18
N ALA A 369 -20.99 7.33 -13.17
CA ALA A 369 -19.65 6.75 -13.34
C ALA A 369 -18.64 7.26 -12.28
N GLU A 370 -18.89 8.47 -11.78
CA GLU A 370 -18.10 9.14 -10.75
C GLU A 370 -19.00 10.01 -9.88
N GLN A 371 -18.53 10.34 -8.68
CA GLN A 371 -19.26 11.19 -7.76
C GLN A 371 -19.44 12.60 -8.37
N GLY A 372 -20.67 13.11 -8.32
CA GLY A 372 -21.02 14.42 -8.88
C GLY A 372 -21.26 14.41 -10.40
N GLY A 373 -20.99 13.28 -11.05
CA GLY A 373 -21.33 13.06 -12.45
C GLY A 373 -22.84 12.95 -12.68
N GLN A 374 -23.23 12.97 -13.95
CA GLN A 374 -24.63 12.78 -14.34
C GLN A 374 -25.11 11.37 -13.94
N THR A 375 -26.30 11.31 -13.34
CA THR A 375 -26.95 10.04 -13.02
C THR A 375 -27.56 9.40 -14.26
N PHE A 376 -27.37 8.09 -14.41
CA PHE A 376 -27.93 7.26 -15.48
C PHE A 376 -28.49 5.95 -14.91
N PRO A 377 -29.47 5.34 -15.61
CA PRO A 377 -29.85 3.95 -15.36
C PRO A 377 -28.77 3.00 -15.91
N PHE A 378 -28.36 2.04 -15.08
CA PHE A 378 -27.48 0.92 -15.44
C PHE A 378 -28.31 -0.37 -15.48
N PRO A 379 -28.94 -0.72 -16.63
CA PRO A 379 -29.78 -1.92 -16.74
C PRO A 379 -28.99 -3.23 -16.81
N TYR A 380 -27.68 -3.16 -17.09
CA TYR A 380 -26.85 -4.33 -17.28
C TYR A 380 -25.97 -4.56 -16.05
N ILE A 381 -26.03 -5.75 -15.46
CA ILE A 381 -25.39 -6.06 -14.18
C ILE A 381 -24.67 -7.41 -14.31
N TYR A 382 -23.37 -7.41 -14.01
CA TYR A 382 -22.49 -8.54 -14.26
C TYR A 382 -21.62 -8.89 -13.06
N PHE A 383 -21.53 -10.18 -12.79
CA PHE A 383 -20.60 -10.76 -11.84
C PHE A 383 -19.20 -10.84 -12.46
N CYS A 384 -18.26 -10.02 -11.96
CA CYS A 384 -16.90 -10.01 -12.48
C CYS A 384 -15.96 -10.96 -11.73
N ALA A 385 -16.32 -11.36 -10.51
CA ALA A 385 -15.48 -12.07 -9.53
C ALA A 385 -14.17 -11.35 -9.21
N LYS A 386 -13.86 -11.18 -7.92
CA LYS A 386 -12.67 -10.42 -7.51
C LYS A 386 -11.33 -11.03 -7.96
N ASP A 387 -11.27 -12.35 -8.13
CA ASP A 387 -10.01 -13.07 -8.43
C ASP A 387 -9.81 -13.34 -9.93
N ALA A 388 -10.85 -13.15 -10.74
CA ALA A 388 -10.80 -13.29 -12.19
C ALA A 388 -10.52 -11.95 -12.90
N ASP A 389 -10.88 -10.84 -12.26
CA ASP A 389 -10.91 -9.49 -12.85
C ASP A 389 -9.61 -8.69 -12.64
N LEU A 390 -8.92 -8.89 -11.51
CA LEU A 390 -7.66 -8.21 -11.20
C LEU A 390 -6.62 -9.18 -10.60
N ASP A 391 -5.35 -8.98 -10.96
CA ASP A 391 -4.26 -9.72 -10.35
C ASP A 391 -4.07 -9.31 -8.88
N TRP A 392 -4.51 -10.19 -8.00
CA TRP A 392 -4.43 -10.03 -6.56
C TRP A 392 -3.01 -9.90 -6.01
N ARG A 393 -1.97 -10.25 -6.78
CA ARG A 393 -0.56 -9.98 -6.44
C ARG A 393 -0.22 -8.50 -6.59
N LEU A 394 -0.81 -7.82 -7.57
CA LEU A 394 -0.63 -6.38 -7.75
C LEU A 394 -1.26 -5.60 -6.60
N LEU A 395 -2.39 -6.09 -6.08
CA LEU A 395 -2.96 -5.53 -4.84
C LEU A 395 -2.04 -5.74 -3.63
N ASP A 396 -1.34 -6.87 -3.53
CA ASP A 396 -0.36 -7.11 -2.47
C ASP A 396 0.91 -6.24 -2.60
N VAL A 397 1.38 -6.00 -3.83
CA VAL A 397 2.44 -5.03 -4.11
C VAL A 397 1.98 -3.63 -3.72
N GLY A 398 0.82 -3.20 -4.20
CA GLY A 398 0.26 -1.89 -3.89
C GLY A 398 -0.01 -1.69 -2.40
N TRP A 399 -0.40 -2.74 -1.67
CA TRP A 399 -0.51 -2.70 -0.22
C TRP A 399 0.85 -2.45 0.46
N ARG A 400 1.92 -3.10 0.00
CA ARG A 400 3.28 -2.86 0.53
C ARG A 400 3.76 -1.44 0.23
N GLU A 401 3.46 -0.92 -0.95
CA GLU A 401 3.74 0.48 -1.32
C GLU A 401 2.94 1.46 -0.49
N PHE A 402 1.65 1.18 -0.26
CA PHE A 402 0.79 1.94 0.66
C PHE A 402 1.41 2.00 2.06
N GLN A 403 1.84 0.86 2.59
CA GLN A 403 2.51 0.81 3.89
C GLN A 403 3.85 1.56 3.92
N ALA A 404 4.53 1.68 2.78
CA ALA A 404 5.79 2.40 2.64
C ALA A 404 5.60 3.90 2.33
N GLY A 405 4.37 4.38 2.12
CA GLY A 405 4.10 5.76 1.73
C GLY A 405 4.38 6.06 0.26
N THR A 406 4.49 5.04 -0.60
CA THR A 406 4.90 5.17 -2.01
C THR A 406 3.84 4.74 -3.01
N ALA A 407 2.59 4.51 -2.59
CA ALA A 407 1.54 4.04 -3.48
C ALA A 407 1.30 5.01 -4.64
N GLY A 408 1.17 4.48 -5.86
CA GLY A 408 0.86 5.26 -7.07
C GLY A 408 1.94 6.25 -7.51
N THR A 409 3.11 6.32 -6.87
CA THR A 409 4.21 7.23 -7.28
C THR A 409 4.66 7.01 -8.72
N ALA A 410 4.55 5.79 -9.23
CA ALA A 410 4.95 5.46 -10.60
C ALA A 410 3.98 5.98 -11.69
N ILE A 411 2.74 6.33 -11.31
CA ILE A 411 1.68 6.71 -12.26
C ILE A 411 1.20 8.16 -12.11
N MET A 412 1.54 8.81 -10.99
CA MET A 412 1.23 10.21 -10.75
C MET A 412 2.37 11.11 -11.26
N PRO A 413 2.06 12.30 -11.79
CA PRO A 413 3.10 13.24 -12.19
C PRO A 413 3.87 13.72 -10.95
N PRO A 414 5.21 13.72 -10.99
CA PRO A 414 6.00 14.19 -9.87
C PRO A 414 5.95 15.72 -9.79
N TYR A 415 5.93 16.25 -8.57
CA TYR A 415 5.81 17.68 -8.30
C TYR A 415 6.73 18.10 -7.14
N ARG A 416 6.91 19.41 -7.02
CA ARG A 416 7.62 20.06 -5.91
C ARG A 416 6.74 21.17 -5.36
N LEU A 417 6.64 21.24 -4.03
CA LEU A 417 6.06 22.39 -3.34
C LEU A 417 7.21 23.33 -2.95
N SER A 418 6.94 24.63 -3.00
CA SER A 418 7.89 25.63 -2.51
C SER A 418 7.19 26.68 -1.67
N VAL A 419 7.90 27.23 -0.69
CA VAL A 419 7.48 28.41 0.08
C VAL A 419 8.51 29.50 -0.13
N ASP A 420 8.06 30.66 -0.61
CA ASP A 420 8.90 31.81 -1.00
C ASP A 420 10.04 31.41 -1.97
N GLY A 421 9.74 30.48 -2.88
CA GLY A 421 10.67 29.96 -3.88
C GLY A 421 11.64 28.89 -3.37
N SER A 422 11.60 28.53 -2.09
CA SER A 422 12.40 27.43 -1.53
C SER A 422 11.59 26.14 -1.55
N GLU A 423 12.12 25.08 -2.14
CA GLU A 423 11.48 23.75 -2.13
C GLU A 423 11.31 23.23 -0.69
N ILE A 424 10.17 22.62 -0.41
CA ILE A 424 9.84 22.03 0.88
C ILE A 424 9.40 20.58 0.72
N GLU A 425 9.71 19.75 1.71
CA GLU A 425 9.10 18.43 1.85
C GLU A 425 7.77 18.58 2.59
N ASP A 426 7.83 18.70 3.93
CA ASP A 426 6.64 18.83 4.79
C ASP A 426 6.73 20.00 5.79
N THR A 427 7.91 20.59 6.03
CA THR A 427 8.09 21.66 7.03
C THR A 427 8.85 22.86 6.50
N TYR A 428 8.46 24.07 6.92
CA TYR A 428 9.13 25.32 6.62
C TYR A 428 9.19 26.24 7.85
N SER A 429 10.18 27.13 7.92
CA SER A 429 10.25 28.18 8.94
C SER A 429 10.33 29.53 8.26
N SER A 430 9.41 30.43 8.61
CA SER A 430 9.31 31.75 8.02
C SER A 430 9.51 32.85 9.07
N GLY A 431 10.24 33.90 8.67
CA GLY A 431 10.31 35.17 9.40
C GLY A 431 9.27 36.18 8.94
N THR A 432 8.47 35.87 7.92
CA THR A 432 7.54 36.78 7.26
C THR A 432 6.14 36.19 7.14
N SER A 433 5.14 37.06 7.14
CA SER A 433 3.74 36.73 6.86
C SER A 433 3.15 37.87 6.02
N PRO A 434 2.48 37.60 4.88
CA PRO A 434 2.22 36.26 4.33
C PRO A 434 3.49 35.61 3.74
N VAL A 435 3.43 34.29 3.54
CA VAL A 435 4.38 33.53 2.71
C VAL A 435 3.71 33.10 1.42
N ARG A 436 4.49 32.87 0.36
CA ARG A 436 3.96 32.42 -0.93
C ARG A 436 4.22 30.94 -1.15
N LEU A 437 3.16 30.13 -1.08
CA LEU A 437 3.19 28.73 -1.51
C LEU A 437 3.20 28.68 -3.05
N GLY A 438 4.02 27.82 -3.63
CA GLY A 438 4.10 27.54 -5.06
C GLY A 438 4.14 26.04 -5.35
N ILE A 439 3.76 25.68 -6.57
CA ILE A 439 3.89 24.32 -7.09
C ILE A 439 4.53 24.32 -8.48
N GLU A 440 5.39 23.35 -8.73
CA GLU A 440 5.97 23.13 -10.05
C GLU A 440 6.10 21.64 -10.37
N SER A 441 6.12 21.31 -11.66
CA SER A 441 6.42 19.95 -12.09
C SER A 441 7.89 19.65 -11.82
N ALA A 442 8.16 18.48 -11.24
CA ALA A 442 9.54 18.02 -11.05
C ALA A 442 10.19 17.55 -12.37
N GLN A 443 9.45 17.55 -13.48
CA GLN A 443 9.93 17.20 -14.82
C GLN A 443 10.00 18.44 -15.71
N ALA A 444 11.11 18.59 -16.44
CA ALA A 444 11.30 19.72 -17.35
C ALA A 444 10.27 19.69 -18.50
N GLY A 445 9.52 20.78 -18.66
CA GLY A 445 8.38 20.82 -19.61
C GLY A 445 7.20 19.95 -19.17
N GLY A 446 7.13 19.61 -17.88
CA GLY A 446 6.12 18.73 -17.31
C GLY A 446 4.73 19.37 -17.22
N GLU A 447 3.83 18.60 -16.62
CA GLU A 447 2.40 18.88 -16.54
C GLU A 447 2.06 20.25 -15.94
N ASN A 448 0.92 20.83 -16.36
CA ASN A 448 0.34 21.97 -15.66
C ASN A 448 -0.22 21.46 -14.32
N LEU A 449 0.37 21.94 -13.22
CA LEU A 449 -0.02 21.58 -11.86
C LEU A 449 -0.68 22.76 -11.15
N GLY A 450 -1.55 22.46 -10.20
CA GLY A 450 -2.21 23.44 -9.35
C GLY A 450 -2.52 22.82 -8.00
N PHE A 451 -3.05 23.62 -7.07
CA PHE A 451 -3.47 23.12 -5.77
C PHE A 451 -4.69 23.85 -5.21
N HIS A 452 -5.34 23.19 -4.26
CA HIS A 452 -6.20 23.81 -3.25
C HIS A 452 -5.49 23.74 -1.89
N VAL A 453 -5.66 24.78 -1.07
CA VAL A 453 -5.12 24.82 0.30
C VAL A 453 -6.27 24.82 1.30
N TYR A 454 -6.11 24.01 2.34
CA TYR A 454 -7.02 23.88 3.47
C TYR A 454 -6.27 24.23 4.77
N ASP A 455 -6.98 24.74 5.77
CA ASP A 455 -6.44 24.86 7.13
C ASP A 455 -6.39 23.50 7.86
N SER A 456 -5.95 23.52 9.12
CA SER A 456 -5.84 22.33 9.97
C SER A 456 -7.17 21.66 10.29
N GLU A 457 -8.29 22.33 10.05
CA GLU A 457 -9.66 21.83 10.26
C GLU A 457 -10.32 21.39 8.95
N GLY A 458 -9.58 21.45 7.83
CA GLY A 458 -10.08 21.09 6.50
C GLY A 458 -10.92 22.17 5.83
N THR A 459 -10.88 23.42 6.31
CA THR A 459 -11.57 24.55 5.68
C THR A 459 -10.78 25.05 4.48
N PHE A 460 -11.42 25.13 3.31
CA PHE A 460 -10.80 25.70 2.11
C PHE A 460 -10.38 27.15 2.32
N LEU A 461 -9.12 27.45 2.01
CA LEU A 461 -8.54 28.79 2.12
C LEU A 461 -8.37 29.45 0.75
N THR A 462 -7.70 28.77 -0.19
CA THR A 462 -7.29 29.35 -1.47
C THR A 462 -6.94 28.28 -2.50
N SER A 463 -6.80 28.67 -3.76
CA SER A 463 -6.38 27.79 -4.86
C SER A 463 -5.52 28.53 -5.89
N GLY A 464 -4.70 27.78 -6.63
CA GLY A 464 -3.92 28.33 -7.74
C GLY A 464 -2.63 27.56 -8.02
N TYR A 465 -1.72 28.25 -8.72
CA TYR A 465 -0.35 27.81 -9.00
C TYR A 465 0.66 28.38 -7.99
N GLY A 466 0.26 29.48 -7.34
CA GLY A 466 0.92 30.04 -6.19
C GLY A 466 -0.05 30.93 -5.43
N ALA A 467 -0.01 30.86 -4.11
CA ALA A 467 -0.96 31.52 -3.23
C ALA A 467 -0.26 32.09 -2.00
N ASP A 468 -0.70 33.26 -1.56
CA ASP A 468 -0.19 33.89 -0.35
C ASP A 468 -0.96 33.33 0.87
N LEU A 469 -0.22 32.77 1.83
CA LEU A 469 -0.74 32.21 3.07
C LEU A 469 -0.42 33.15 4.22
N ASN A 470 -1.46 33.66 4.88
CA ASN A 470 -1.28 34.42 6.12
C ASN A 470 -0.97 33.45 7.24
N LEU A 471 0.09 33.74 7.99
CA LEU A 471 0.55 32.94 9.12
C LEU A 471 0.22 33.63 10.44
N GLU A 472 -0.25 32.83 11.40
CA GLU A 472 -0.31 33.19 12.82
C GLU A 472 1.00 32.81 13.52
N GLU A 473 1.35 33.51 14.60
CA GLU A 473 2.57 33.19 15.37
C GLU A 473 2.51 31.75 15.91
N GLY A 474 3.57 30.98 15.68
CA GLY A 474 3.68 29.56 15.97
C GLY A 474 3.56 28.66 14.73
N THR A 475 3.17 27.40 14.96
CA THR A 475 3.02 26.39 13.92
C THR A 475 1.70 26.54 13.18
N ASN A 476 1.77 26.77 11.88
CA ASN A 476 0.61 26.80 10.98
C ASN A 476 0.58 25.49 10.20
N VAL A 477 -0.55 24.80 10.17
CA VAL A 477 -0.69 23.52 9.46
C VAL A 477 -1.65 23.71 8.29
N PHE A 478 -1.21 23.34 7.09
CA PHE A 478 -1.98 23.46 5.85
C PHE A 478 -2.09 22.13 5.12
N GLY A 479 -3.29 21.80 4.64
CA GLY A 479 -3.52 20.70 3.72
C GLY A 479 -3.41 21.19 2.28
N VAL A 480 -2.58 20.56 1.47
CA VAL A 480 -2.33 20.93 0.07
C VAL A 480 -2.84 19.81 -0.83
N TYR A 481 -3.99 20.02 -1.45
CA TYR A 481 -4.56 19.11 -2.44
C TYR A 481 -4.00 19.45 -3.81
N VAL A 482 -3.19 18.54 -4.37
CA VAL A 482 -2.48 18.73 -5.63
C VAL A 482 -3.30 18.19 -6.80
N LEU A 483 -3.42 19.02 -7.83
CA LEU A 483 -4.14 18.76 -9.06
C LEU A 483 -3.20 18.80 -10.26
N GLY A 484 -3.45 17.95 -11.25
CA GLY A 484 -2.76 17.96 -12.53
C GLY A 484 -3.75 18.12 -13.68
N GLN A 485 -3.39 18.92 -14.68
CA GLN A 485 -4.22 19.09 -15.86
C GLN A 485 -3.99 17.95 -16.85
N VAL A 486 -5.01 17.15 -17.14
CA VAL A 486 -4.93 16.07 -18.13
C VAL A 486 -4.85 16.66 -19.54
N ALA A 487 -3.76 16.38 -20.26
CA ALA A 487 -3.42 17.05 -21.52
C ALA A 487 -4.51 17.03 -22.61
N LEU A 488 -5.28 15.93 -22.71
CA LEU A 488 -6.28 15.77 -23.78
C LEU A 488 -7.63 16.42 -23.44
N SER A 489 -8.06 16.37 -22.18
CA SER A 489 -9.36 16.90 -21.74
C SER A 489 -9.26 18.33 -21.23
N GLY A 490 -8.09 18.76 -20.78
CA GLY A 490 -7.88 19.99 -20.03
C GLY A 490 -8.49 19.98 -18.62
N THR A 491 -9.00 18.83 -18.15
CA THR A 491 -9.58 18.68 -16.81
C THR A 491 -8.51 18.64 -15.73
N TRP A 492 -8.83 19.18 -14.56
CA TRP A 492 -7.96 19.16 -13.39
C TRP A 492 -8.34 17.98 -12.51
N GLU A 493 -7.41 17.06 -12.33
CA GLU A 493 -7.64 15.79 -11.64
C GLU A 493 -6.71 15.62 -10.45
N TYR A 494 -7.13 14.79 -9.48
CA TYR A 494 -6.33 14.47 -8.30
C TYR A 494 -4.94 13.92 -8.68
N VAL A 495 -3.90 14.44 -8.03
CA VAL A 495 -2.52 13.91 -8.10
C VAL A 495 -2.08 13.42 -6.72
N ASP A 496 -2.23 14.25 -5.70
CA ASP A 496 -1.75 13.96 -4.35
C ASP A 496 -2.43 14.86 -3.30
N PHE A 497 -2.21 14.55 -2.02
CA PHE A 497 -2.53 15.45 -0.91
C PHE A 497 -1.40 15.41 0.12
N ARG A 498 -1.05 16.57 0.69
CA ARG A 498 0.00 16.67 1.72
C ARG A 498 -0.37 17.66 2.81
N TRP A 499 -0.04 17.31 4.05
CA TRP A 499 0.04 18.28 5.14
C TRP A 499 1.42 18.92 5.16
N ILE A 500 1.47 20.25 5.22
CA ILE A 500 2.69 21.01 5.46
C ILE A 500 2.57 21.82 6.74
N GLU A 501 3.68 21.97 7.46
CA GLU A 501 3.79 22.77 8.68
C GLU A 501 4.71 23.96 8.43
N ILE A 502 4.21 25.16 8.70
CA ILE A 502 4.96 26.41 8.58
C ILE A 502 5.07 27.07 9.95
N GLU A 503 6.27 27.08 10.51
CA GLU A 503 6.57 27.77 11.75
C GLU A 503 6.79 29.26 11.47
N TYR A 504 5.96 30.13 12.03
CA TYR A 504 6.09 31.59 11.92
C TYR A 504 6.39 32.22 13.28
N GLN A 505 7.55 32.85 13.41
CA GLN A 505 8.00 33.40 14.70
C GLN A 505 7.51 34.83 14.98
N GLY A 506 6.58 35.36 14.19
CA GLY A 506 6.12 36.74 14.36
C GLY A 506 7.21 37.78 14.07
N SER A 507 6.91 39.06 14.32
CA SER A 507 7.87 40.18 14.19
C SER A 507 8.57 40.54 15.51
N GLY A 508 8.46 39.68 16.53
CA GLY A 508 9.11 39.84 17.84
C GLY A 508 9.93 38.60 18.18
N GLN A 509 11.08 38.81 18.85
CA GLN A 509 12.03 37.80 19.36
C GLN A 509 11.97 36.41 18.67
N HIS A 510 12.88 36.20 17.72
CA HIS A 510 12.98 34.98 16.95
C HIS A 510 13.56 33.86 17.82
N SER A 511 12.80 32.83 18.15
CA SER A 511 13.27 31.68 18.93
C SER A 511 13.17 30.39 18.14
N TYR A 512 14.30 29.83 17.70
CA TYR A 512 14.39 28.48 17.13
C TYR A 512 14.56 27.46 18.25
N ALA A 513 13.88 26.32 18.17
CA ALA A 513 14.20 25.17 19.02
C ALA A 513 14.04 23.87 18.22
N LYS A 514 15.10 23.06 18.14
CA LYS A 514 15.05 21.75 17.49
C LYS A 514 15.68 20.70 18.40
N THR A 515 15.05 19.53 18.45
CA THR A 515 15.55 18.37 19.19
C THR A 515 16.19 17.42 18.19
N PHE A 516 17.40 16.98 18.50
CA PHE A 516 18.17 16.03 17.72
C PHE A 516 18.38 14.78 18.56
N ASP A 517 18.03 13.62 18.00
CA ASP A 517 18.51 12.34 18.53
C ASP A 517 19.95 12.18 18.03
N VAL A 518 20.93 12.17 18.95
CA VAL A 518 22.35 12.08 18.62
C VAL A 518 22.89 10.74 19.12
N SER A 519 23.45 9.98 18.18
CA SER A 519 24.25 8.78 18.46
C SER A 519 25.71 9.11 18.13
N LEU A 520 26.53 9.26 19.17
CA LEU A 520 27.97 9.45 19.01
C LEU A 520 28.66 8.09 19.15
N ASP A 521 29.11 7.55 18.02
CA ASP A 521 29.82 6.29 17.96
C ASP A 521 31.33 6.54 17.75
N GLY A 522 32.11 6.31 18.80
CA GLY A 522 33.54 6.60 18.81
C GLY A 522 34.30 5.80 19.87
N TYR A 523 34.85 4.66 19.46
CA TYR A 523 35.72 3.73 20.20
C TYR A 523 35.53 3.73 21.74
N ASP A 524 34.76 2.72 22.16
CA ASP A 524 34.52 2.20 23.51
C ASP A 524 33.52 2.93 24.43
N CYS A 525 32.82 3.97 23.97
CA CYS A 525 31.67 4.55 24.69
C CYS A 525 30.58 4.98 23.69
N LEU A 526 29.39 4.36 23.78
CA LEU A 526 28.22 4.75 23.00
C LEU A 526 27.43 5.79 23.81
N PHE A 527 27.33 7.02 23.31
CA PHE A 527 26.39 8.01 23.86
C PHE A 527 25.17 8.08 22.95
N ASN A 528 24.04 7.61 23.49
CA ASN A 528 22.72 7.79 22.90
C ASN A 528 21.95 8.77 23.77
N GLY A 529 21.66 9.96 23.25
CA GLY A 529 20.94 10.99 23.99
C GLY A 529 20.22 11.96 23.06
N ARG A 530 19.26 12.69 23.63
CA ARG A 530 18.60 13.81 22.95
C ARG A 530 19.31 15.10 23.31
N ILE A 531 19.69 15.85 22.28
CA ILE A 531 20.17 17.23 22.44
C ILE A 531 19.06 18.14 21.93
N ARG A 532 18.53 18.99 22.81
CA ARG A 532 17.68 20.10 22.38
C ARG A 532 18.54 21.34 22.27
N VAL A 533 18.56 21.93 21.08
CA VAL A 533 19.18 23.23 20.86
C VAL A 533 18.08 24.26 20.68
N SER A 534 18.16 25.34 21.45
CA SER A 534 17.30 26.51 21.28
C SER A 534 18.13 27.75 21.09
N VAL A 535 17.74 28.61 20.15
CA VAL A 535 18.43 29.83 19.77
C VAL A 535 17.40 30.95 19.80
N GLU A 536 17.56 31.92 20.70
CA GLU A 536 16.74 33.14 20.75
C GLU A 536 17.54 34.31 20.19
N THR A 537 17.01 35.03 19.21
CA THR A 537 17.60 36.22 18.59
C THR A 537 16.59 37.36 18.49
N ASP A 538 17.09 38.58 18.38
CA ASP A 538 16.31 39.80 18.13
C ASP A 538 16.25 40.15 16.62
N PHE A 539 16.65 39.23 15.76
CA PHE A 539 16.65 39.35 14.30
C PHE A 539 16.34 37.99 13.65
N PRO A 540 15.69 37.96 12.47
CA PRO A 540 15.38 36.70 11.80
C PRO A 540 16.67 35.99 11.35
N PHE A 541 16.69 34.66 11.39
CA PHE A 541 17.81 33.83 10.93
C PHE A 541 17.29 32.53 10.33
N THR A 542 18.09 31.92 9.47
CA THR A 542 17.80 30.60 8.89
C THR A 542 18.86 29.59 9.34
N VAL A 543 18.42 28.38 9.71
CA VAL A 543 19.30 27.25 10.06
C VAL A 543 19.35 26.30 8.87
N HIS A 544 20.50 26.23 8.20
CA HIS A 544 20.60 25.54 6.91
C HIS A 544 21.00 24.06 7.02
N GLU A 545 21.79 23.66 8.02
CA GLU A 545 22.26 22.28 8.12
C GLU A 545 22.77 21.93 9.52
N VAL A 546 22.57 20.67 9.92
CA VAL A 546 23.22 20.05 11.08
C VAL A 546 24.03 18.85 10.58
N GLN A 547 25.34 19.04 10.41
CA GLN A 547 26.24 17.94 10.08
C GLN A 547 26.90 17.40 11.35
N THR A 548 26.74 16.10 11.60
CA THR A 548 27.60 15.33 12.52
C THR A 548 28.89 14.94 11.79
N ILE A 549 29.96 15.70 12.00
CA ILE A 549 31.31 15.31 11.57
C ILE A 549 32.05 14.82 12.81
N ASN A 550 31.92 13.52 13.06
CA ASN A 550 32.44 12.80 14.23
C ASN A 550 33.71 13.44 14.87
N PRO A 551 33.65 14.06 16.08
CA PRO A 551 32.53 14.15 17.05
C PRO A 551 31.83 15.52 17.12
N THR A 552 31.91 16.34 16.07
CA THR A 552 31.42 17.73 16.08
C THR A 552 30.02 17.84 15.49
N LEU A 553 29.13 18.56 16.17
CA LEU A 553 27.83 18.97 15.65
C LEU A 553 27.94 20.41 15.10
N ASN A 554 27.81 20.59 13.79
CA ASN A 554 27.94 21.91 13.18
C ASN A 554 26.57 22.55 12.99
N PHE A 555 26.42 23.81 13.40
CA PHE A 555 25.25 24.63 13.05
C PHE A 555 25.70 25.82 12.22
N VAL A 556 25.04 26.02 11.08
CA VAL A 556 25.27 27.16 10.21
C VAL A 556 24.07 28.10 10.30
N PHE A 557 24.33 29.34 10.70
CA PHE A 557 23.33 30.40 10.78
C PHE A 557 23.61 31.47 9.72
N THR A 558 22.59 31.82 8.94
CA THR A 558 22.67 32.94 8.00
C THR A 558 21.98 34.16 8.60
N LEU A 559 22.67 35.31 8.58
CA LEU A 559 22.14 36.60 9.01
C LEU A 559 21.54 37.35 7.82
N PRO A 560 20.48 38.17 8.01
CA PRO A 560 19.93 39.00 6.95
C PRO A 560 20.95 40.03 6.44
N GLU A 561 20.90 40.34 5.14
CA GLU A 561 21.75 41.36 4.51
C GLU A 561 21.67 42.71 5.27
N GLY A 562 22.84 43.26 5.62
CA GLY A 562 22.95 44.54 6.35
C GLY A 562 22.82 44.45 7.88
N LYS A 563 22.54 43.28 8.46
CA LYS A 563 22.58 43.07 9.93
C LYS A 563 23.96 42.57 10.36
N THR A 564 24.77 43.46 10.94
CA THR A 564 26.08 43.13 11.52
C THR A 564 26.06 42.97 13.05
N LYS A 565 24.88 43.12 13.67
CA LYS A 565 24.71 43.12 15.13
C LYS A 565 23.44 42.38 15.55
N GLY A 566 23.54 41.64 16.66
CA GLY A 566 22.40 41.12 17.40
C GLY A 566 22.81 40.19 18.52
N THR A 567 21.88 39.86 19.41
CA THR A 567 22.12 38.96 20.55
C THR A 567 21.55 37.59 20.23
N ALA A 568 22.39 36.55 20.21
CA ALA A 568 21.92 35.17 20.16
C ALA A 568 22.06 34.53 21.54
N ARG A 569 20.98 33.94 22.05
CA ARG A 569 21.00 33.11 23.24
C ARG A 569 20.87 31.65 22.83
N ILE A 570 21.95 30.89 22.98
CA ILE A 570 21.95 29.47 22.62
C ILE A 570 21.84 28.64 23.90
N ARG A 571 20.79 27.81 23.96
CA ARG A 571 20.56 26.84 25.02
C ARG A 571 20.75 25.42 24.53
N TYR A 572 21.65 24.69 25.19
CA TYR A 572 21.83 23.26 25.01
C TYR A 572 21.21 22.52 26.20
N HIS A 573 20.36 21.54 25.91
CA HIS A 573 19.89 20.58 26.92
C HIS A 573 20.45 19.20 26.62
N VAL A 574 21.23 18.65 27.55
CA VAL A 574 21.75 17.28 27.51
C VAL A 574 21.38 16.61 28.83
N GLY A 575 20.29 15.82 28.83
CA GLY A 575 19.70 15.33 30.08
C GLY A 575 19.12 16.49 30.91
N GLU A 576 19.52 16.61 32.18
CA GLU A 576 19.09 17.70 33.08
C GLU A 576 19.97 18.97 33.01
N LEU A 577 21.10 18.91 32.29
CA LEU A 577 22.02 20.04 32.18
C LEU A 577 21.51 21.04 31.14
N SER A 578 21.54 22.33 31.50
CA SER A 578 21.16 23.45 30.64
C SER A 578 22.30 24.46 30.59
N PHE A 579 22.73 24.85 29.40
CA PHE A 579 23.83 25.80 29.19
C PHE A 579 23.29 27.04 28.48
N ASP A 580 23.59 28.24 28.98
CA ASP A 580 23.17 29.51 28.37
C ASP A 580 24.41 30.22 27.80
N TYR A 581 24.45 30.43 26.48
CA TYR A 581 25.47 31.26 25.84
C TYR A 581 24.85 32.53 25.28
N LYS A 582 25.38 33.70 25.64
CA LYS A 582 24.97 35.00 25.10
C LYS A 582 26.06 35.54 24.20
N PHE A 583 25.76 35.66 22.91
CA PHE A 583 26.67 36.28 21.94
C PHE A 583 26.49 37.80 21.93
N ASP A 584 27.59 38.55 22.09
CA ASP A 584 27.65 40.01 21.97
C ASP A 584 28.82 40.40 21.03
N PRO A 585 28.54 40.97 19.84
CA PRO A 585 29.56 41.22 18.82
C PRO A 585 30.51 42.39 19.15
N GLU A 586 30.32 43.14 20.26
CA GLU A 586 31.24 44.22 20.64
C GLU A 586 32.63 43.74 21.13
N LEU A 587 32.84 42.42 21.27
CA LEU A 587 34.10 41.82 21.75
C LEU A 587 35.11 41.45 20.64
N ILE A 588 34.79 41.69 19.36
CA ILE A 588 35.72 41.40 18.25
C ILE A 588 36.36 42.71 17.79
N ASP A 589 37.49 43.04 18.43
CA ASP A 589 38.29 44.20 18.06
C ASP A 589 38.97 43.93 16.69
N ILE A 590 38.76 44.85 15.75
CA ILE A 590 39.36 44.79 14.42
C ILE A 590 40.83 45.21 14.58
N VAL A 591 41.72 44.23 14.77
CA VAL A 591 43.13 44.16 14.33
C VAL A 591 43.82 43.06 15.14
N GLY A 592 44.45 42.12 14.43
CA GLY A 592 44.99 40.88 14.98
C GLY A 592 45.87 41.07 16.22
N THR A 593 45.50 40.41 17.31
CA THR A 593 46.40 39.95 18.37
C THR A 593 45.75 38.74 19.05
N TYR A 594 46.54 37.69 19.27
CA TYR A 594 46.17 36.50 20.04
C TYR A 594 45.87 36.93 21.49
N ILE A 595 44.63 36.75 21.96
CA ILE A 595 44.28 36.89 23.37
C ILE A 595 43.79 35.52 23.84
N SER A 596 44.62 34.83 24.62
CA SER A 596 44.19 33.69 25.43
C SER A 596 43.72 34.24 26.78
N ASP A 597 42.42 34.17 27.06
CA ASP A 597 41.90 34.41 28.41
C ASP A 597 41.19 33.14 28.88
N HIS A 598 41.77 32.46 29.86
CA HIS A 598 41.22 31.25 30.45
C HIS A 598 40.23 31.62 31.54
N SER A 599 38.92 31.51 31.28
CA SER A 599 37.89 31.64 32.31
C SER A 599 37.39 30.26 32.73
N VAL A 600 37.67 29.86 33.98
CA VAL A 600 37.14 28.63 34.59
C VAL A 600 35.87 28.97 35.36
N PHE A 601 34.72 28.42 34.96
CA PHE A 601 33.46 28.56 35.69
C PHE A 601 33.14 27.28 36.47
N PRO A 602 32.89 27.34 37.79
CA PRO A 602 32.43 26.18 38.55
C PRO A 602 30.93 25.95 38.38
N ALA A 603 30.55 24.73 37.98
CA ALA A 603 29.16 24.26 38.04
C ALA A 603 28.76 23.89 39.48
N ARG A 604 27.55 24.27 39.92
CA ARG A 604 26.92 23.70 41.12
C ARG A 604 26.09 22.48 40.71
N ALA A 605 26.63 21.29 40.93
CA ALA A 605 25.86 20.06 40.90
C ALA A 605 25.43 19.68 42.33
N SER A 606 24.13 19.49 42.56
CA SER A 606 23.63 18.80 43.75
C SER A 606 23.70 17.29 43.52
N ASP A 607 24.43 16.60 44.40
CA ASP A 607 24.42 15.17 44.67
C ASP A 607 24.69 14.19 43.51
N ARG A 608 25.89 14.27 42.95
CA ARG A 608 26.77 13.15 42.53
C ARG A 608 28.14 13.73 42.18
N GLU A 609 29.24 13.14 42.67
CA GLU A 609 30.60 13.62 42.37
C GLU A 609 30.94 13.44 40.88
N MET A 610 30.64 14.45 40.07
CA MET A 610 31.28 14.72 38.80
C MET A 610 32.04 16.05 38.93
N SER A 611 33.36 16.02 38.73
CA SER A 611 34.15 17.23 38.53
C SER A 611 34.34 17.42 37.02
N GLU A 612 33.47 18.21 36.41
CA GLU A 612 33.65 18.64 35.01
C GLU A 612 34.45 19.94 35.00
N PHE A 613 35.49 19.99 34.16
CA PHE A 613 36.24 21.22 33.89
C PHE A 613 35.96 21.61 32.43
N LEU A 614 35.58 22.86 32.21
CA LEU A 614 35.37 23.43 30.89
C LEU A 614 36.61 24.23 30.49
N ASP A 615 37.10 24.03 29.26
CA ASP A 615 38.11 24.86 28.62
C ASP A 615 37.48 25.43 27.34
N VAL A 616 37.46 26.76 27.21
CA VAL A 616 36.86 27.47 26.07
C VAL A 616 37.99 28.10 25.27
N GLU A 617 38.14 27.69 24.01
CA GLU A 617 39.21 28.17 23.14
C GLU A 617 38.59 28.94 21.95
N HIS A 618 39.01 30.18 21.73
CA HIS A 618 38.59 30.99 20.59
C HIS A 618 39.58 30.83 19.44
N ALA A 619 39.10 30.42 18.27
CA ALA A 619 39.88 30.42 17.04
C ALA A 619 39.13 31.20 15.95
N VAL A 620 39.82 32.15 15.34
CA VAL A 620 39.34 32.92 14.18
C VAL A 620 40.26 32.61 13.02
N GLU A 621 39.76 31.95 11.98
CA GLU A 621 40.49 31.76 10.72
C GLU A 621 39.84 32.57 9.60
N CYS A 622 40.64 33.42 8.96
CA CYS A 622 40.24 34.13 7.74
C CYS A 622 40.64 33.30 6.52
N THR A 623 39.67 32.66 5.87
CA THR A 623 39.85 32.09 4.54
C THR A 623 39.12 32.96 3.53
N THR A 624 39.87 33.84 2.87
CA THR A 624 39.44 34.77 1.80
C THR A 624 38.61 35.99 2.21
N ALA A 625 38.78 37.09 1.45
CA ALA A 625 38.18 38.39 1.74
C ALA A 625 36.65 38.35 1.60
N GLY A 626 35.93 38.57 2.71
CA GLY A 626 34.47 38.72 2.74
C GLY A 626 33.71 37.68 3.56
N GLN A 627 34.33 36.56 3.96
CA GLN A 627 33.71 35.55 4.81
C GLN A 627 34.29 35.63 6.23
N PHE A 628 33.43 35.87 7.22
CA PHE A 628 33.81 35.91 8.63
C PHE A 628 33.40 34.61 9.31
N TYR A 629 34.36 33.75 9.65
CA TYR A 629 34.09 32.56 10.44
C TYR A 629 34.38 32.84 11.92
N THR A 630 33.36 32.89 12.77
CA THR A 630 33.54 32.91 14.23
C THR A 630 33.25 31.51 14.77
N GLY A 631 34.27 30.71 15.01
CA GLY A 631 34.10 29.39 15.63
C GLY A 631 34.06 29.51 17.15
N LEU A 632 32.96 29.12 17.77
CA LEU A 632 32.95 28.79 19.20
C LEU A 632 33.27 27.31 19.35
N ASN A 633 34.43 26.96 19.90
CA ASN A 633 34.77 25.59 20.24
C ASN A 633 34.33 25.30 21.68
N VAL A 634 33.25 24.55 21.84
CA VAL A 634 32.84 24.02 23.15
C VAL A 634 33.48 22.64 23.33
N THR A 635 34.56 22.57 24.12
CA THR A 635 35.18 21.30 24.49
C THR A 635 34.62 20.82 25.82
N MET A 636 33.84 19.74 25.81
CA MET A 636 33.41 19.10 27.06
C MET A 636 34.48 18.09 27.50
N VAL A 637 35.02 18.27 28.71
CA VAL A 637 35.91 17.29 29.35
C VAL A 637 35.12 16.58 30.44
N GLY A 638 34.44 15.51 30.06
CA GLY A 638 33.78 14.60 30.99
C GLY A 638 34.76 13.53 31.47
N THR A 639 34.86 13.33 32.78
CA THR A 639 35.49 12.13 33.34
C THR A 639 34.40 11.16 33.76
N TYR A 640 34.14 10.15 32.96
CA TYR A 640 33.14 9.13 33.27
C TYR A 640 33.77 8.02 34.12
N ARG A 641 33.20 7.75 35.29
CA ARG A 641 33.49 6.55 36.08
C ARG A 641 32.31 5.60 35.98
N TYR A 642 32.51 4.46 35.33
CA TYR A 642 31.53 3.38 35.30
C TYR A 642 32.10 2.15 36.03
N LYS A 643 31.29 1.57 36.92
CA LYS A 643 31.57 0.28 37.56
C LYS A 643 31.00 -0.85 36.71
N SER A 644 31.84 -1.44 35.87
CA SER A 644 31.58 -2.76 35.30
C SER A 644 31.92 -3.84 36.31
N GLY A 645 31.07 -4.86 36.42
CA GLY A 645 31.13 -5.89 37.45
C GLY A 645 32.53 -6.44 37.74
N GLY A 646 33.11 -6.02 38.86
CA GLY A 646 34.17 -6.75 39.56
C GLY A 646 35.63 -6.44 39.20
N GLN A 647 35.95 -5.46 38.35
CA GLN A 647 37.34 -5.03 38.12
C GLN A 647 37.56 -3.53 38.36
N ASN A 648 38.82 -3.15 38.65
CA ASN A 648 39.27 -1.82 39.09
C ASN A 648 38.67 -0.67 38.26
N GLU A 649 38.35 0.44 38.94
CA GLU A 649 37.92 1.70 38.31
C GLU A 649 38.87 2.09 37.17
N GLN A 650 38.34 2.11 35.95
CA GLN A 650 39.02 2.75 34.83
C GLN A 650 38.42 4.14 34.65
N SER A 651 39.28 5.16 34.77
CA SER A 651 38.94 6.54 34.41
C SER A 651 39.29 6.75 32.94
N CYS A 652 38.29 7.07 32.12
CA CYS A 652 38.51 7.54 30.76
C CYS A 652 38.34 9.06 30.75
N SER A 653 39.41 9.80 30.41
CA SER A 653 39.35 11.23 30.13
C SER A 653 39.49 11.42 28.62
N LYS A 654 38.43 11.88 27.96
CA LYS A 654 38.47 12.27 26.54
C LYS A 654 38.18 13.77 26.42
N ARG A 655 38.88 14.40 25.48
CA ARG A 655 38.56 15.73 24.97
C ARG A 655 37.77 15.53 23.69
N GLY A 656 36.57 16.11 23.62
CA GLY A 656 35.76 16.14 22.41
C GLY A 656 35.23 17.55 22.18
N THR A 657 35.36 18.05 20.95
CA THR A 657 34.69 19.27 20.50
C THR A 657 33.23 18.93 20.21
N VAL A 658 32.30 19.55 20.92
CA VAL A 658 30.88 19.16 20.88
C VAL A 658 30.09 19.97 19.84
N ALA A 659 30.50 21.21 19.56
CA ALA A 659 29.89 21.99 18.49
C ALA A 659 30.86 23.03 17.92
N MET A 660 30.73 23.29 16.62
CA MET A 660 31.29 24.48 15.95
C MET A 660 30.13 25.26 15.33
N LEU A 661 30.13 26.57 15.59
CA LEU A 661 29.18 27.53 15.03
C LEU A 661 29.84 28.22 13.84
N TYR A 662 29.14 28.29 12.71
CA TYR A 662 29.57 29.09 11.57
C TYR A 662 28.53 30.15 11.28
N PHE A 663 28.98 31.39 11.17
CA PHE A 663 28.20 32.50 10.62
C PHE A 663 28.77 32.78 9.24
N THR A 664 27.92 32.92 8.23
CA THR A 664 28.34 33.37 6.91
C THR A 664 27.57 34.65 6.59
N PRO A 665 28.25 35.76 6.26
CA PRO A 665 27.59 36.85 5.55
C PRO A 665 27.20 36.35 4.15
N GLU A 666 26.01 36.71 3.68
CA GLU A 666 25.76 36.79 2.23
C GLU A 666 26.49 38.01 1.65
#